data_AF-A0A1W2LJ78-F1
#
_entry.id   AF-A0A1W2LJ78-F1
#
_cell.length_a   1.000
_cell.length_b   1.000
_cell.length_c   1.000
_cell.angle_alpha   90.00
_cell.angle_beta   90.00
_cell.angle_gamma   90.00
#
_symmetry.space_group_name_H-M   'P 1'
#
loop_
_entity.id
_entity.type
_entity.pdbx_description
1 polymer ?
#
loop_
_entity_poly.entity_id
_entity_poly.type
_entity_poly.pdbx_seq_one_letter_code
_entity_poly.pdbx_strand_id
1 'polypeptide(L)'
;MNEEEAVSRVEEWLTDRGGEGTGALRVRRDYVVRATDGWNVTYNTVGWLDGTDPGAGLFPSPVAFVPDDGGEIRLDLELMAVSAAGDDPDAFTRWAEVVDPEFDPAAVPGLPVPKAAILRWEQHTLLGEPTGAVRANPDHRPGPRFAGRPAPESPVETLLGYLRVEWITPEEFVHWMLDLDVLAPAKDGHLQVRDFGDAGVRFVVYTSEAQVPSEYTVWQRIQPRVLLRRGKDNPGVGLLVNPGRPETFNVYPETLRQVADLELPAGTERPESVGRPAYFSGEYDTPAVANLRSLVDQARDNGYPLSSEELTLFTQAATLSFERSRAKYDGRPLPELPEDLFANGLVTHFYDNGEPRPSAWTFGKFYDPTLPVGSFAYPRLLGAYVGFALGDALGSGADPADGLPLGGLTRQLLFHTESVIRGLDPTPDKPEIPASLPAGGRPDGWVAKATAAAGPAPAEFSAMLATALAATVTGGVQGPADSTFYAMKVVRELVGSAAGHEVVHGAELLVNVFRAQLAAQNGEPAVANFLEGFDEYSGEVGELVKTVLDLRNDIGGDDIEQFDSIGDGRTPLSVLGRALFAAAKRGYDAEAALALAARGGSVTAALTGAMVGARLTVPGLPEAWLAAYAGLGVIDNLAGDAYYYFNRFGLPREPEERRRWEAKRYPRGDQ
;
A
#
# COMPACT_ATOMS: atom_id res chain seq x y z
N MET A 1 -27.70 19.61 25.92
CA MET A 1 -28.77 19.72 26.92
C MET A 1 -28.28 19.15 28.25
N ASN A 2 -28.64 19.73 29.39
CA ASN A 2 -28.26 19.21 30.71
C ASN A 2 -29.33 18.24 31.28
N GLU A 3 -29.02 17.57 32.39
CA GLU A 3 -29.88 16.55 33.01
C GLU A 3 -31.25 17.12 33.44
N GLU A 4 -31.26 18.27 34.10
CA GLU A 4 -32.48 18.92 34.57
C GLU A 4 -33.38 19.37 33.41
N GLU A 5 -32.80 19.84 32.32
CA GLU A 5 -33.50 20.17 31.07
C GLU A 5 -34.15 18.93 30.45
N ALA A 6 -33.44 17.80 30.40
CA ALA A 6 -33.96 16.55 29.86
C ALA A 6 -35.12 15.99 30.72
N VAL A 7 -34.97 16.01 32.04
CA VAL A 7 -36.02 15.62 33.00
C VAL A 7 -37.26 16.50 32.84
N SER A 8 -37.07 17.82 32.77
CA SER A 8 -38.17 18.77 32.63
C SER A 8 -38.94 18.55 31.33
N ARG A 9 -38.24 18.32 30.22
CA ARG A 9 -38.88 18.01 28.92
C ARG A 9 -39.70 16.72 28.97
N VAL A 10 -39.26 15.71 29.72
CA VAL A 10 -40.03 14.46 29.87
C VAL A 10 -41.21 14.65 30.82
N GLU A 11 -41.06 15.41 31.91
CA GLU A 11 -42.18 15.76 32.80
C GLU A 11 -43.29 16.53 32.04
N GLU A 12 -42.93 17.47 31.17
CA GLU A 12 -43.87 18.16 30.27
C GLU A 12 -44.54 17.19 29.29
N TRP A 13 -43.75 16.36 28.63
CA TRP A 13 -44.24 15.36 27.66
C TRP A 13 -45.18 14.31 28.28
N LEU A 14 -44.94 13.93 29.54
CA LEU A 14 -45.83 13.04 30.29
C LEU A 14 -47.16 13.71 30.66
N THR A 15 -47.13 15.01 30.93
CA THR A 15 -48.32 15.80 31.25
C THR A 15 -49.26 15.89 30.04
N ASP A 16 -48.71 16.07 28.83
CA ASP A 16 -49.49 16.13 27.59
C ASP A 16 -50.07 14.77 27.14
N ARG A 17 -49.48 13.65 27.58
CA ARG A 17 -49.95 12.28 27.26
C ARG A 17 -50.90 11.67 28.30
N GLY A 18 -51.08 12.32 29.46
CA GLY A 18 -51.89 11.80 30.56
C GLY A 18 -53.40 11.92 30.34
N GLY A 19 -54.01 10.99 29.59
CA GLY A 19 -55.47 10.85 29.54
C GLY A 19 -56.05 10.24 30.83
N GLU A 20 -57.28 10.65 31.20
CA GLU A 20 -58.05 10.17 32.36
C GLU A 20 -58.09 8.63 32.43
N GLY A 21 -57.17 8.01 33.18
CA GLY A 21 -57.14 6.56 33.39
C GLY A 21 -55.80 5.93 33.73
N THR A 22 -54.68 6.61 33.52
CA THR A 22 -53.36 6.16 34.01
C THR A 22 -53.04 6.87 35.32
N GLY A 23 -52.70 6.13 36.39
CA GLY A 23 -52.21 6.75 37.64
C GLY A 23 -51.07 7.70 37.30
N ALA A 24 -51.11 8.94 37.84
CA ALA A 24 -50.22 10.03 37.45
C ALA A 24 -48.78 9.54 37.20
N LEU A 25 -48.19 9.84 36.04
CA LEU A 25 -46.84 9.40 35.69
C LEU A 25 -45.81 10.38 36.25
N ARG A 26 -44.65 9.88 36.69
CA ARG A 26 -43.54 10.69 37.18
C ARG A 26 -42.20 10.09 36.78
N VAL A 27 -41.24 10.95 36.49
CA VAL A 27 -39.85 10.57 36.19
C VAL A 27 -39.20 9.93 37.42
N ARG A 28 -38.45 8.86 37.18
CA ARG A 28 -37.60 8.20 38.17
C ARG A 28 -36.20 8.82 38.08
N ARG A 29 -35.97 9.90 38.82
CA ARG A 29 -34.76 10.74 38.71
C ARG A 29 -33.45 9.97 38.92
N ASP A 30 -33.47 8.93 39.76
CA ASP A 30 -32.29 8.09 40.00
C ASP A 30 -31.88 7.23 38.78
N TYR A 31 -32.66 7.26 37.70
CA TYR A 31 -32.46 6.49 36.46
C TYR A 31 -32.59 7.38 35.22
N VAL A 32 -32.04 8.58 35.35
CA VAL A 32 -31.79 9.52 34.26
C VAL A 32 -30.32 9.39 33.86
N VAL A 33 -30.06 9.10 32.60
CA VAL A 33 -28.70 8.82 32.15
C VAL A 33 -28.40 9.50 30.82
N ARG A 34 -27.17 9.96 30.67
CA ARG A 34 -26.66 10.57 29.44
C ARG A 34 -26.48 9.51 28.35
N ALA A 35 -26.93 9.80 27.14
CA ALA A 35 -26.69 9.01 25.93
C ALA A 35 -25.75 9.78 24.97
N THR A 36 -25.29 9.14 23.89
CA THR A 36 -24.35 9.71 22.91
C THR A 36 -24.85 11.02 22.28
N ASP A 37 -26.15 11.11 22.03
CA ASP A 37 -26.83 12.22 21.33
C ASP A 37 -28.07 12.73 22.10
N GLY A 38 -28.15 12.46 23.41
CA GLY A 38 -29.31 12.84 24.21
C GLY A 38 -29.29 12.33 25.65
N TRP A 39 -30.49 12.10 26.20
CA TRP A 39 -30.71 11.60 27.55
C TRP A 39 -31.78 10.52 27.58
N ASN A 40 -31.54 9.44 28.31
CA ASN A 40 -32.52 8.40 28.60
C ASN A 40 -33.13 8.65 29.98
N VAL A 41 -34.45 8.86 30.01
CA VAL A 41 -35.20 9.24 31.20
C VAL A 41 -36.26 8.18 31.48
N THR A 42 -36.08 7.44 32.59
CA THR A 42 -37.05 6.43 33.01
C THR A 42 -38.23 7.08 33.74
N TYR A 43 -39.46 6.61 33.51
CA TYR A 43 -40.63 7.07 34.27
C TYR A 43 -41.56 5.91 34.67
N ASN A 44 -42.39 6.12 35.68
CA ASN A 44 -43.36 5.12 36.16
C ASN A 44 -44.58 5.82 36.80
N THR A 45 -45.57 5.06 37.28
CA THR A 45 -46.71 5.62 38.03
C THR A 45 -46.27 6.14 39.39
N VAL A 46 -46.86 7.25 39.82
CA VAL A 46 -46.65 7.87 41.13
C VAL A 46 -46.99 6.90 42.26
N GLY A 47 -48.06 6.11 42.10
CA GLY A 47 -48.47 5.09 43.09
C GLY A 47 -47.38 4.05 43.35
N TRP A 48 -46.69 3.61 42.29
CA TRP A 48 -45.56 2.69 42.39
C TRP A 48 -44.33 3.36 43.00
N LEU A 49 -43.98 4.58 42.55
CA LEU A 49 -42.81 5.31 43.04
C LEU A 49 -42.91 5.70 44.52
N ASP A 50 -44.11 6.07 44.98
CA ASP A 50 -44.37 6.44 46.37
C ASP A 50 -44.67 5.22 47.27
N GLY A 51 -44.69 4.02 46.70
CA GLY A 51 -44.99 2.76 47.41
C GLY A 51 -46.44 2.64 47.90
N THR A 52 -47.34 3.51 47.44
CA THR A 52 -48.75 3.57 47.87
C THR A 52 -49.63 2.57 47.13
N ASP A 53 -49.26 2.20 45.90
CA ASP A 53 -49.84 1.11 45.14
C ASP A 53 -48.76 0.39 44.33
N PRO A 54 -48.07 -0.60 44.94
CA PRO A 54 -47.05 -1.40 44.27
C PRO A 54 -47.57 -2.18 43.04
N GLY A 55 -48.89 -2.41 42.94
CA GLY A 55 -49.52 -3.14 41.84
C GLY A 55 -49.77 -2.29 40.59
N ALA A 56 -49.66 -0.96 40.70
CA ALA A 56 -49.87 -0.02 39.60
C ALA A 56 -48.61 0.29 38.77
N GLY A 57 -47.50 -0.39 39.05
CA GLY A 57 -46.24 -0.16 38.32
C GLY A 57 -46.33 -0.56 36.85
N LEU A 58 -45.69 0.23 35.99
CA LEU A 58 -45.49 -0.11 34.58
C LEU A 58 -44.28 -1.04 34.45
N PHE A 59 -44.53 -2.23 33.89
CA PHE A 59 -43.52 -3.25 33.64
C PHE A 59 -43.62 -3.77 32.20
N PRO A 60 -42.55 -3.65 31.39
CA PRO A 60 -41.29 -2.95 31.68
C PRO A 60 -41.46 -1.46 32.02
N SER A 61 -40.52 -0.88 32.78
CA SER A 61 -40.52 0.55 33.06
C SER A 61 -40.22 1.32 31.77
N PRO A 62 -41.11 2.24 31.35
CA PRO A 62 -40.87 3.05 30.16
C PRO A 62 -39.62 3.92 30.25
N VAL A 63 -38.87 3.99 29.15
CA VAL A 63 -37.69 4.85 29.01
C VAL A 63 -37.93 5.81 27.85
N ALA A 64 -37.83 7.10 28.11
CA ALA A 64 -37.95 8.16 27.12
C ALA A 64 -36.56 8.66 26.71
N PHE A 65 -36.24 8.61 25.42
CA PHE A 65 -35.05 9.22 24.85
C PHE A 65 -35.34 10.68 24.47
N VAL A 66 -34.51 11.60 24.98
CA VAL A 66 -34.59 13.04 24.78
C VAL A 66 -33.37 13.49 23.96
N PRO A 67 -33.55 13.83 22.66
CA PRO A 67 -32.45 14.29 21.81
C PRO A 67 -31.84 15.62 22.27
N ASP A 68 -30.50 15.76 22.18
CA ASP A 68 -29.78 16.99 22.50
C ASP A 68 -30.10 18.17 21.58
N ASP A 69 -30.47 17.88 20.33
CA ASP A 69 -30.78 18.85 19.28
C ASP A 69 -32.18 19.47 19.43
N GLY A 70 -32.93 19.08 20.46
CA GLY A 70 -34.30 19.54 20.67
C GLY A 70 -35.36 18.71 19.92
N GLY A 71 -34.98 17.62 19.26
CA GLY A 71 -35.89 16.72 18.54
C GLY A 71 -36.98 16.08 19.40
N GLU A 72 -37.89 15.34 18.76
CA GLU A 72 -39.04 14.69 19.41
C GLU A 72 -38.61 13.60 20.41
N ILE A 73 -39.30 13.55 21.57
CA ILE A 73 -39.11 12.50 22.57
C ILE A 73 -39.72 11.20 22.06
N ARG A 74 -38.90 10.14 22.05
CA ARG A 74 -39.29 8.78 21.62
C ARG A 74 -39.12 7.78 22.75
N LEU A 75 -39.86 6.67 22.70
CA LEU A 75 -39.65 5.57 23.63
C LEU A 75 -38.45 4.74 23.18
N ASP A 76 -37.55 4.43 24.12
CA ASP A 76 -36.43 3.53 23.89
C ASP A 76 -36.87 2.09 24.24
N LEU A 77 -37.38 1.40 23.22
CA LEU A 77 -37.95 0.06 23.36
C LEU A 77 -36.90 -0.98 23.76
N GLU A 78 -35.62 -0.78 23.41
CA GLU A 78 -34.53 -1.68 23.77
C GLU A 78 -34.22 -1.58 25.27
N LEU A 79 -34.10 -0.36 25.81
CA LEU A 79 -33.91 -0.14 27.25
C LEU A 79 -35.14 -0.55 28.08
N MET A 80 -36.34 -0.40 27.52
CA MET A 80 -37.56 -0.93 28.14
C MET A 80 -37.49 -2.45 28.28
N ALA A 81 -37.11 -3.19 27.23
CA ALA A 81 -37.00 -4.66 27.28
C ALA A 81 -36.01 -5.15 28.34
N VAL A 82 -34.94 -4.39 28.59
CA VAL A 82 -33.93 -4.66 29.63
C VAL A 82 -34.48 -4.49 31.05
N SER A 83 -35.33 -3.49 31.29
CA SER A 83 -35.95 -3.26 32.61
C SER A 83 -36.86 -4.40 33.09
N ALA A 84 -37.31 -5.27 32.18
CA ALA A 84 -38.09 -6.47 32.50
C ALA A 84 -37.22 -7.64 33.02
N ALA A 85 -35.89 -7.59 32.85
CA ALA A 85 -34.97 -8.68 33.20
C ALA A 85 -34.58 -8.73 34.69
N GLY A 86 -34.93 -7.71 35.50
CA GLY A 86 -34.62 -7.65 36.94
C GLY A 86 -33.18 -7.24 37.25
N ASP A 87 -32.70 -7.55 38.47
CA ASP A 87 -31.34 -7.23 38.98
C ASP A 87 -30.21 -8.07 38.32
N ASP A 88 -30.39 -8.54 37.09
CA ASP A 88 -29.35 -9.26 36.35
C ASP A 88 -28.28 -8.29 35.84
N PRO A 89 -27.03 -8.33 36.35
CA PRO A 89 -25.97 -7.41 35.93
C PRO A 89 -25.64 -7.55 34.44
N ASP A 90 -25.86 -8.73 33.84
CA ASP A 90 -25.60 -8.98 32.43
C ASP A 90 -26.67 -8.34 31.52
N ALA A 91 -27.85 -8.04 32.04
CA ALA A 91 -28.93 -7.36 31.30
C ALA A 91 -28.56 -5.93 30.92
N PHE A 92 -27.60 -5.30 31.61
CA PHE A 92 -27.14 -3.93 31.35
C PHE A 92 -25.91 -3.84 30.44
N THR A 93 -25.63 -4.89 29.68
CA THR A 93 -24.47 -4.96 28.79
C THR A 93 -24.86 -5.32 27.37
N ARG A 94 -24.06 -4.87 26.40
CA ARG A 94 -24.15 -5.25 25.00
C ARG A 94 -22.78 -5.59 24.45
N TRP A 95 -22.74 -6.54 23.53
CA TRP A 95 -21.52 -6.84 22.78
C TRP A 95 -21.44 -5.92 21.58
N ALA A 96 -20.38 -5.11 21.52
CA ALA A 96 -20.04 -4.30 20.36
C ALA A 96 -19.05 -5.06 19.48
N GLU A 97 -19.23 -4.96 18.16
CA GLU A 97 -18.31 -5.52 17.18
C GLU A 97 -17.08 -4.62 17.05
N VAL A 98 -15.90 -5.20 17.25
CA VAL A 98 -14.63 -4.56 16.87
C VAL A 98 -14.27 -5.09 15.51
N VAL A 99 -14.43 -4.24 14.49
CA VAL A 99 -14.22 -4.61 13.10
C VAL A 99 -12.76 -4.37 12.70
N ASP A 100 -12.24 -5.21 11.81
CA ASP A 100 -10.94 -5.02 11.18
C ASP A 100 -10.88 -3.63 10.52
N PRO A 101 -9.81 -2.84 10.76
CA PRO A 101 -9.72 -1.46 10.28
C PRO A 101 -9.70 -1.35 8.74
N GLU A 102 -9.49 -2.45 8.02
CA GLU A 102 -9.59 -2.47 6.55
C GLU A 102 -11.02 -2.64 6.02
N PHE A 103 -12.01 -2.88 6.89
CA PHE A 103 -13.42 -2.81 6.51
C PHE A 103 -13.90 -1.36 6.45
N ASP A 104 -14.30 -0.92 5.26
CA ASP A 104 -14.76 0.43 4.98
C ASP A 104 -16.22 0.39 4.52
N PRO A 105 -17.19 0.69 5.42
CA PRO A 105 -18.60 0.73 5.06
C PRO A 105 -18.95 1.88 4.09
N ALA A 106 -18.08 2.89 3.95
CA ALA A 106 -18.28 3.98 3.00
C ALA A 106 -17.86 3.60 1.58
N ALA A 107 -16.88 2.69 1.43
CA ALA A 107 -16.45 2.19 0.12
C ALA A 107 -17.56 1.41 -0.59
N VAL A 108 -18.33 0.61 0.15
CA VAL A 108 -19.46 -0.17 -0.40
C VAL A 108 -20.72 0.12 0.43
N PRO A 109 -21.46 1.21 0.10
CA PRO A 109 -22.62 1.62 0.88
C PRO A 109 -23.68 0.51 0.97
N GLY A 110 -24.07 0.17 2.20
CA GLY A 110 -25.11 -0.83 2.48
C GLY A 110 -24.60 -2.25 2.71
N LEU A 111 -23.31 -2.53 2.48
CA LEU A 111 -22.71 -3.83 2.81
C LEU A 111 -22.71 -4.02 4.34
N PRO A 112 -23.42 -5.01 4.90
CA PRO A 112 -23.33 -5.31 6.33
C PRO A 112 -21.92 -5.77 6.70
N VAL A 113 -21.51 -5.52 7.94
CA VAL A 113 -20.22 -5.98 8.47
C VAL A 113 -20.14 -7.51 8.36
N PRO A 114 -19.21 -8.07 7.57
CA PRO A 114 -19.11 -9.51 7.46
C PRO A 114 -18.54 -10.12 8.73
N LYS A 115 -19.04 -11.29 9.13
CA LYS A 115 -18.58 -11.97 10.35
C LYS A 115 -17.07 -12.20 10.36
N ALA A 116 -16.49 -12.55 9.21
CA ALA A 116 -15.04 -12.77 9.09
C ALA A 116 -14.20 -11.49 9.20
N ALA A 117 -14.81 -10.31 9.03
CA ALA A 117 -14.16 -9.01 9.25
C ALA A 117 -14.20 -8.56 10.71
N ILE A 118 -14.97 -9.22 11.58
CA ILE A 118 -15.03 -8.88 13.01
C ILE A 118 -13.80 -9.48 13.69
N LEU A 119 -12.92 -8.65 14.24
CA LEU A 119 -11.75 -9.09 15.01
C LEU A 119 -12.17 -9.78 16.30
N ARG A 120 -13.06 -9.12 17.05
CA ARG A 120 -13.53 -9.55 18.36
C ARG A 120 -14.83 -8.82 18.72
N TRP A 121 -15.46 -9.26 19.80
CA TRP A 121 -16.51 -8.49 20.46
C TRP A 121 -16.00 -8.00 21.81
N GLU A 122 -16.28 -6.74 22.10
CA GLU A 122 -16.03 -6.12 23.40
C GLU A 122 -17.38 -5.88 24.08
N GLN A 123 -17.49 -6.26 25.35
CA GLN A 123 -18.69 -6.00 26.10
C GLN A 123 -18.64 -4.57 26.64
N HIS A 124 -19.65 -3.79 26.30
CA HIS A 124 -19.87 -2.48 26.86
C HIS A 124 -21.10 -2.53 27.75
N THR A 125 -21.16 -1.65 28.74
CA THR A 125 -22.42 -1.32 29.38
C THR A 125 -23.36 -0.70 28.32
N LEU A 126 -24.67 -0.68 28.59
CA LEU A 126 -25.61 0.05 27.74
C LEU A 126 -25.33 1.57 27.69
N LEU A 127 -24.42 2.05 28.55
CA LEU A 127 -23.90 3.42 28.57
C LEU A 127 -22.66 3.62 27.69
N GLY A 128 -22.16 2.56 27.05
CA GLY A 128 -20.98 2.58 26.19
C GLY A 128 -19.65 2.40 26.91
N GLU A 129 -19.63 2.26 28.23
CA GLU A 129 -18.41 2.04 29.00
C GLU A 129 -17.88 0.61 28.82
N PRO A 130 -16.59 0.39 28.56
CA PRO A 130 -16.04 -0.95 28.39
C PRO A 130 -16.04 -1.70 29.73
N THR A 131 -16.56 -2.94 29.76
CA THR A 131 -16.52 -3.78 30.97
C THR A 131 -15.18 -4.51 31.12
N GLY A 132 -14.36 -4.52 30.05
CA GLY A 132 -13.12 -5.28 29.96
C GLY A 132 -13.32 -6.74 29.51
N ALA A 133 -14.56 -7.22 29.37
CA ALA A 133 -14.82 -8.55 28.82
C ALA A 133 -14.66 -8.55 27.30
N VAL A 134 -13.84 -9.47 26.81
CA VAL A 134 -13.49 -9.61 25.39
C VAL A 134 -13.80 -11.03 24.93
N ARG A 135 -14.45 -11.15 23.77
CA ARG A 135 -14.70 -12.42 23.09
C ARG A 135 -13.99 -12.41 21.74
N ALA A 136 -12.97 -13.24 21.58
CA ALA A 136 -12.28 -13.41 20.31
C ALA A 136 -13.21 -14.02 19.25
N ASN A 137 -13.01 -13.66 17.98
CA ASN A 137 -13.67 -14.29 16.85
C ASN A 137 -12.77 -15.35 16.21
N PRO A 138 -13.06 -16.65 16.38
CA PRO A 138 -12.26 -17.71 15.74
C PRO A 138 -12.41 -17.72 14.21
N ASP A 139 -13.45 -17.08 13.67
CA ASP A 139 -13.71 -17.00 12.24
C ASP A 139 -13.12 -15.72 11.61
N HIS A 140 -12.41 -14.88 12.38
CA HIS A 140 -11.76 -13.68 11.86
C HIS A 140 -10.74 -14.05 10.79
N ARG A 141 -10.77 -13.30 9.69
CA ARG A 141 -9.77 -13.35 8.64
C ARG A 141 -9.13 -11.97 8.50
N PRO A 142 -7.80 -11.88 8.40
CA PRO A 142 -7.14 -10.59 8.30
C PRO A 142 -7.57 -9.82 7.04
N GLY A 143 -7.54 -8.49 7.15
CA GLY A 143 -7.85 -7.59 6.04
C GLY A 143 -7.03 -7.82 4.77
N PRO A 144 -7.52 -7.34 3.60
CA PRO A 144 -6.88 -7.59 2.30
C PRO A 144 -5.42 -7.13 2.24
N ARG A 145 -5.09 -5.92 2.70
CA ARG A 145 -3.73 -5.40 2.61
C ARG A 145 -2.80 -6.11 3.58
N PHE A 146 -3.27 -6.43 4.79
CA PHE A 146 -2.55 -7.29 5.74
C PHE A 146 -2.22 -8.66 5.13
N ALA A 147 -3.16 -9.26 4.39
CA ALA A 147 -2.98 -10.51 3.65
C ALA A 147 -2.06 -10.38 2.41
N GLY A 148 -1.58 -9.18 2.12
CA GLY A 148 -0.63 -8.95 1.05
C GLY A 148 -1.21 -8.34 -0.23
N ARG A 149 -2.50 -7.98 -0.26
CA ARG A 149 -3.11 -7.38 -1.45
C ARG A 149 -2.69 -5.91 -1.65
N PRO A 150 -2.69 -5.41 -2.90
CA PRO A 150 -2.48 -3.99 -3.18
C PRO A 150 -3.53 -3.10 -2.51
N ALA A 151 -3.19 -1.83 -2.30
CA ALA A 151 -4.18 -0.84 -1.90
C ALA A 151 -5.22 -0.63 -3.03
N PRO A 152 -6.52 -0.65 -2.72
CA PRO A 152 -7.55 -0.47 -3.75
C PRO A 152 -7.61 0.98 -4.25
N GLU A 153 -7.70 1.17 -5.56
CA GLU A 153 -7.91 2.48 -6.21
C GLU A 153 -9.39 2.76 -6.51
N SER A 154 -10.27 1.78 -6.26
CA SER A 154 -11.70 1.91 -6.51
C SER A 154 -12.52 1.09 -5.52
N PRO A 155 -13.81 1.46 -5.31
CA PRO A 155 -14.76 0.63 -4.55
C PRO A 155 -14.84 -0.83 -5.02
N VAL A 156 -14.70 -1.09 -6.32
CA VAL A 156 -14.74 -2.46 -6.85
C VAL A 156 -13.48 -3.25 -6.46
N GLU A 157 -12.33 -2.59 -6.38
CA GLU A 157 -11.10 -3.22 -5.88
C GLU A 157 -11.17 -3.49 -4.38
N THR A 158 -11.79 -2.61 -3.60
CA THR A 158 -12.08 -2.88 -2.18
C THR A 158 -12.93 -4.14 -2.04
N LEU A 159 -14.00 -4.25 -2.83
CA LEU A 159 -14.89 -5.41 -2.83
C LEU A 159 -14.19 -6.70 -3.32
N LEU A 160 -13.33 -6.60 -4.35
CA LEU A 160 -12.46 -7.71 -4.78
C LEU A 160 -11.54 -8.14 -3.63
N GLY A 161 -10.96 -7.19 -2.90
CA GLY A 161 -10.16 -7.46 -1.71
C GLY A 161 -10.94 -8.28 -0.68
N TYR A 162 -12.16 -7.86 -0.35
CA TYR A 162 -13.04 -8.60 0.57
C TYR A 162 -13.37 -10.00 0.09
N LEU A 163 -13.61 -10.18 -1.21
CA LEU A 163 -13.79 -11.52 -1.80
C LEU A 163 -12.53 -12.38 -1.65
N ARG A 164 -11.33 -11.82 -1.85
CA ARG A 164 -10.06 -12.56 -1.80
C ARG A 164 -9.67 -13.03 -0.41
N VAL A 165 -10.07 -12.29 0.63
CA VAL A 165 -9.89 -12.72 2.03
C VAL A 165 -11.11 -13.45 2.59
N GLU A 166 -12.07 -13.80 1.73
CA GLU A 166 -13.30 -14.52 2.08
C GLU A 166 -14.12 -13.81 3.18
N TRP A 167 -14.10 -12.48 3.19
CA TRP A 167 -15.05 -11.70 3.98
C TRP A 167 -16.45 -11.77 3.39
N ILE A 168 -16.56 -11.84 2.05
CA ILE A 168 -17.83 -11.95 1.32
C ILE A 168 -17.78 -13.12 0.34
N THR A 169 -18.95 -13.61 -0.06
CA THR A 169 -19.07 -14.68 -1.07
C THR A 169 -18.99 -14.13 -2.50
N PRO A 170 -18.77 -14.98 -3.52
CA PRO A 170 -18.85 -14.58 -4.92
C PRO A 170 -20.20 -13.95 -5.32
N GLU A 171 -21.31 -14.42 -4.75
CA GLU A 171 -22.66 -13.91 -5.02
C GLU A 171 -22.85 -12.51 -4.43
N GLU A 172 -22.39 -12.30 -3.18
CA GLU A 172 -22.37 -10.98 -2.54
C GLU A 172 -21.48 -10.01 -3.32
N PHE A 173 -20.28 -10.45 -3.74
CA PHE A 173 -19.41 -9.67 -4.60
C PHE A 173 -20.13 -9.21 -5.87
N VAL A 174 -20.74 -10.14 -6.61
CA VAL A 174 -21.44 -9.78 -7.85
C VAL A 174 -22.60 -8.83 -7.55
N HIS A 175 -23.39 -9.09 -6.51
CA HIS A 175 -24.49 -8.23 -6.10
C HIS A 175 -24.06 -6.78 -5.88
N TRP A 176 -23.07 -6.55 -5.01
CA TRP A 176 -22.61 -5.20 -4.68
C TRP A 176 -21.86 -4.54 -5.83
N MET A 177 -21.10 -5.29 -6.63
CA MET A 177 -20.37 -4.74 -7.78
C MET A 177 -21.31 -4.14 -8.84
N LEU A 178 -22.55 -4.65 -9.00
CA LEU A 178 -23.49 -4.15 -10.00
C LEU A 178 -23.85 -2.67 -9.84
N ASP A 179 -23.70 -2.13 -8.63
CA ASP A 179 -23.99 -0.73 -8.28
C ASP A 179 -22.76 0.18 -8.25
N LEU A 180 -21.57 -0.40 -8.37
CA LEU A 180 -20.30 0.31 -8.41
C LEU A 180 -19.90 0.68 -9.84
N ASP A 181 -19.06 1.70 -9.99
CA ASP A 181 -18.57 2.11 -11.31
C ASP A 181 -17.43 1.20 -11.75
N VAL A 182 -17.48 0.76 -13.01
CA VAL A 182 -16.37 0.11 -13.70
C VAL A 182 -15.98 0.89 -14.96
N LEU A 183 -14.79 0.63 -15.49
CA LEU A 183 -14.29 1.21 -16.72
C LEU A 183 -14.43 0.22 -17.88
N ALA A 184 -15.35 0.48 -18.80
CA ALA A 184 -15.55 -0.33 -20.00
C ALA A 184 -14.81 0.31 -21.18
N PRO A 185 -13.71 -0.28 -21.69
CA PRO A 185 -12.97 0.27 -22.82
C PRO A 185 -13.82 0.28 -24.08
N ALA A 186 -13.59 1.30 -24.91
CA ALA A 186 -14.22 1.46 -26.21
C ALA A 186 -13.15 1.51 -27.31
N LYS A 187 -13.37 0.79 -28.40
CA LYS A 187 -12.55 0.82 -29.61
C LYS A 187 -13.47 1.03 -30.81
N ASP A 188 -13.13 1.98 -31.66
CA ASP A 188 -13.92 2.34 -32.86
C ASP A 188 -15.39 2.65 -32.54
N GLY A 189 -15.66 3.23 -31.37
CA GLY A 189 -17.01 3.57 -30.90
C GLY A 189 -17.80 2.41 -30.28
N HIS A 190 -17.21 1.21 -30.19
CA HIS A 190 -17.84 0.02 -29.64
C HIS A 190 -17.18 -0.44 -28.34
N LEU A 191 -18.01 -0.75 -27.34
CA LEU A 191 -17.54 -1.37 -26.10
C LEU A 191 -16.92 -2.73 -26.38
N GLN A 192 -15.82 -3.03 -25.70
CA GLN A 192 -15.12 -4.29 -25.91
C GLN A 192 -15.88 -5.45 -25.27
N VAL A 193 -16.02 -6.51 -26.07
CA VAL A 193 -16.62 -7.77 -25.64
C VAL A 193 -15.70 -8.92 -26.03
N ARG A 194 -15.72 -9.99 -25.22
CA ARG A 194 -15.03 -11.24 -25.51
C ARG A 194 -16.04 -12.37 -25.66
N ASP A 195 -16.02 -13.00 -26.82
CA ASP A 195 -16.85 -14.17 -27.12
C ASP A 195 -16.13 -15.44 -26.63
N PHE A 196 -16.85 -16.27 -25.89
CA PHE A 196 -16.38 -17.58 -25.42
C PHE A 196 -17.23 -18.73 -25.98
N GLY A 197 -17.85 -18.52 -27.15
CA GLY A 197 -18.67 -19.52 -27.83
C GLY A 197 -19.91 -19.90 -27.02
N ASP A 198 -20.11 -21.19 -26.77
CA ASP A 198 -21.27 -21.73 -26.05
C ASP A 198 -21.44 -21.17 -24.63
N ALA A 199 -20.35 -20.68 -24.04
CA ALA A 199 -20.41 -20.05 -22.72
C ALA A 199 -21.05 -18.66 -22.77
N GLY A 200 -21.18 -18.00 -23.93
CA GLY A 200 -21.76 -16.66 -24.11
C GLY A 200 -20.75 -15.53 -24.39
N VAL A 201 -21.17 -14.28 -24.19
CA VAL A 201 -20.36 -13.08 -24.48
C VAL A 201 -20.12 -12.28 -23.20
N ARG A 202 -18.91 -11.73 -23.00
CA ARG A 202 -18.56 -10.97 -21.78
C ARG A 202 -18.19 -9.55 -22.15
N PHE A 203 -18.75 -8.57 -21.47
CA PHE A 203 -18.18 -7.22 -21.52
C PHE A 203 -16.82 -7.23 -20.82
N VAL A 204 -15.81 -6.67 -21.49
CA VAL A 204 -14.51 -6.41 -20.85
C VAL A 204 -14.66 -5.15 -20.01
N VAL A 205 -14.31 -5.24 -18.72
CA VAL A 205 -14.35 -4.11 -17.79
C VAL A 205 -13.11 -4.09 -16.90
N TYR A 206 -12.71 -2.92 -16.45
CA TYR A 206 -11.59 -2.71 -15.55
C TYR A 206 -12.04 -1.96 -14.29
N THR A 207 -11.40 -2.23 -13.17
CA THR A 207 -11.80 -1.67 -11.88
C THR A 207 -11.27 -0.27 -11.62
N SER A 208 -10.11 0.07 -12.19
CA SER A 208 -9.46 1.38 -12.08
C SER A 208 -8.67 1.70 -13.34
N GLU A 209 -8.20 2.94 -13.48
CA GLU A 209 -7.40 3.37 -14.63
C GLU A 209 -6.05 2.64 -14.68
N ALA A 210 -5.46 2.32 -13.52
CA ALA A 210 -4.25 1.51 -13.42
C ALA A 210 -4.42 0.11 -14.03
N GLN A 211 -5.63 -0.45 -13.99
CA GLN A 211 -5.90 -1.75 -14.59
C GLN A 211 -6.13 -1.69 -16.11
N VAL A 212 -6.47 -0.53 -16.69
CA VAL A 212 -6.75 -0.39 -18.13
C VAL A 212 -5.44 -0.54 -18.94
N PRO A 213 -5.34 -1.50 -19.87
CA PRO A 213 -4.17 -1.64 -20.75
C PRO A 213 -3.85 -0.42 -21.60
N SER A 214 -2.57 -0.21 -21.91
CA SER A 214 -2.10 0.92 -22.72
C SER A 214 -2.75 0.97 -24.12
N GLU A 215 -3.13 -0.18 -24.67
CA GLU A 215 -3.81 -0.31 -25.97
C GLU A 215 -5.19 0.37 -26.03
N TYR A 216 -5.85 0.59 -24.88
CA TYR A 216 -7.11 1.32 -24.81
C TYR A 216 -6.88 2.78 -24.45
N THR A 217 -7.40 3.68 -25.29
CA THR A 217 -7.25 5.14 -25.14
C THR A 217 -8.56 5.86 -24.82
N VAL A 218 -9.67 5.12 -24.80
CA VAL A 218 -11.00 5.63 -24.48
C VAL A 218 -11.74 4.55 -23.68
N TRP A 219 -12.41 4.95 -22.61
CA TRP A 219 -13.29 4.07 -21.83
C TRP A 219 -14.52 4.83 -21.33
N GLN A 220 -15.56 4.07 -20.99
CA GLN A 220 -16.76 4.58 -20.34
C GLN A 220 -16.74 4.18 -18.87
N ARG A 221 -16.91 5.14 -17.97
CA ARG A 221 -17.24 4.88 -16.57
C ARG A 221 -18.74 4.63 -16.48
N ILE A 222 -19.11 3.42 -16.06
CA ILE A 222 -20.48 2.92 -16.13
C ILE A 222 -20.73 1.86 -15.05
N GLN A 223 -21.94 1.81 -14.52
CA GLN A 223 -22.35 0.73 -13.63
C GLN A 223 -22.63 -0.56 -14.43
N PRO A 224 -22.16 -1.74 -13.98
CA PRO A 224 -22.41 -3.00 -14.69
C PRO A 224 -23.88 -3.29 -14.93
N ARG A 225 -24.79 -2.88 -14.04
CA ARG A 225 -26.25 -3.02 -14.25
C ARG A 225 -26.76 -2.29 -15.50
N VAL A 226 -26.17 -1.16 -15.86
CA VAL A 226 -26.52 -0.42 -17.08
C VAL A 226 -26.00 -1.16 -18.32
N LEU A 227 -24.76 -1.69 -18.27
CA LEU A 227 -24.19 -2.52 -19.33
C LEU A 227 -25.05 -3.76 -19.63
N LEU A 228 -25.46 -4.47 -18.59
CA LEU A 228 -26.26 -5.69 -18.73
C LEU A 228 -27.66 -5.41 -19.31
N ARG A 229 -28.27 -4.27 -18.98
CA ARG A 229 -29.53 -3.84 -19.60
C ARG A 229 -29.38 -3.47 -21.07
N ARG A 230 -28.26 -2.87 -21.48
CA ARG A 230 -27.94 -2.62 -22.90
C ARG A 230 -27.77 -3.93 -23.68
N GLY A 231 -27.25 -4.95 -23.02
CA GLY A 231 -27.12 -6.30 -23.55
C GLY A 231 -28.39 -7.16 -23.50
N LYS A 232 -29.55 -6.60 -23.09
CA LYS A 232 -30.78 -7.37 -22.83
C LYS A 232 -31.29 -8.19 -24.03
N ASP A 233 -30.98 -7.76 -25.25
CA ASP A 233 -31.33 -8.47 -26.48
C ASP A 233 -30.36 -9.64 -26.80
N ASN A 234 -29.28 -9.79 -26.04
CA ASN A 234 -28.30 -10.87 -26.13
C ASN A 234 -28.38 -11.76 -24.87
N PRO A 235 -29.18 -12.84 -24.86
CA PRO A 235 -29.18 -13.80 -23.75
C PRO A 235 -27.79 -14.44 -23.62
N GLY A 236 -27.19 -14.40 -22.43
CA GLY A 236 -25.85 -14.96 -22.16
C GLY A 236 -24.72 -13.94 -22.03
N VAL A 237 -25.03 -12.69 -21.65
CA VAL A 237 -24.01 -11.66 -21.40
C VAL A 237 -23.51 -11.69 -19.95
N GLY A 238 -22.19 -11.77 -19.78
CA GLY A 238 -21.49 -11.69 -18.50
C GLY A 238 -20.49 -10.52 -18.44
N LEU A 239 -19.62 -10.53 -17.43
CA LEU A 239 -18.54 -9.54 -17.29
C LEU A 239 -17.20 -10.26 -17.17
N LEU A 240 -16.18 -9.74 -17.85
CA LEU A 240 -14.80 -10.13 -17.69
C LEU A 240 -14.04 -8.95 -17.08
N VAL A 241 -13.78 -9.03 -15.78
CA VAL A 241 -13.14 -7.99 -14.98
C VAL A 241 -11.63 -8.15 -15.04
N ASN A 242 -10.92 -7.05 -15.31
CA ASN A 242 -9.45 -6.95 -15.33
C ASN A 242 -8.73 -8.01 -16.21
N PRO A 243 -9.20 -8.33 -17.44
CA PRO A 243 -8.56 -9.37 -18.23
C PRO A 243 -7.12 -9.03 -18.58
N GLY A 244 -6.24 -10.03 -18.44
CA GLY A 244 -4.81 -9.88 -18.67
C GLY A 244 -4.08 -9.19 -17.52
N ARG A 245 -4.77 -8.91 -16.41
CA ARG A 245 -4.19 -8.40 -15.17
C ARG A 245 -4.28 -9.46 -14.06
N PRO A 246 -3.41 -9.40 -13.03
CA PRO A 246 -3.37 -10.37 -11.93
C PRO A 246 -4.71 -10.62 -11.23
N GLU A 247 -5.58 -9.62 -11.11
CA GLU A 247 -6.90 -9.76 -10.47
C GLU A 247 -8.04 -9.99 -11.47
N THR A 248 -7.85 -10.88 -12.45
CA THR A 248 -8.90 -11.23 -13.41
C THR A 248 -10.05 -11.97 -12.70
N PHE A 249 -11.30 -11.54 -12.94
CA PHE A 249 -12.50 -12.21 -12.42
C PHE A 249 -13.56 -12.35 -13.52
N ASN A 250 -14.21 -13.52 -13.60
CA ASN A 250 -15.23 -13.79 -14.62
C ASN A 250 -16.60 -13.92 -13.96
N VAL A 251 -17.51 -13.02 -14.31
CA VAL A 251 -18.91 -13.06 -13.89
C VAL A 251 -19.71 -13.74 -14.99
N TYR A 252 -20.15 -14.95 -14.72
CA TYR A 252 -20.93 -15.74 -15.66
C TYR A 252 -22.37 -15.22 -15.76
N PRO A 253 -23.01 -15.35 -16.94
CA PRO A 253 -24.42 -15.01 -17.11
C PRO A 253 -25.34 -15.69 -16.11
N GLU A 254 -25.02 -16.94 -15.72
CA GLU A 254 -25.76 -17.73 -14.75
C GLU A 254 -25.73 -17.10 -13.36
N THR A 255 -24.55 -16.63 -12.92
CA THR A 255 -24.38 -15.93 -11.63
C THR A 255 -25.19 -14.64 -11.60
N LEU A 256 -25.25 -13.92 -12.72
CA LEU A 256 -26.08 -12.71 -12.83
C LEU A 256 -27.58 -13.00 -12.71
N ARG A 257 -28.06 -14.13 -13.26
CA ARG A 257 -29.46 -14.56 -13.07
C ARG A 257 -29.74 -14.87 -11.60
N GLN A 258 -28.87 -15.63 -10.95
CA GLN A 258 -29.01 -15.96 -9.52
C GLN A 258 -29.05 -14.71 -8.64
N VAL A 259 -28.22 -13.70 -8.93
CA VAL A 259 -28.22 -12.43 -8.20
C VAL A 259 -29.48 -11.61 -8.48
N ALA A 260 -30.03 -11.66 -9.70
CA ALA A 260 -31.30 -11.00 -10.02
C ALA A 260 -32.48 -11.60 -9.24
N ASP A 261 -32.43 -12.90 -8.95
CA ASP A 261 -33.43 -13.61 -8.14
C ASP A 261 -33.38 -13.25 -6.65
N LEU A 262 -32.34 -12.56 -6.17
CA LEU A 262 -32.22 -12.11 -4.77
C LEU A 262 -33.15 -10.94 -4.43
N GLU A 263 -33.83 -10.34 -5.42
CA GLU A 263 -34.79 -9.22 -5.26
C GLU A 263 -34.27 -8.00 -4.46
N LEU A 264 -32.94 -7.82 -4.39
CA LEU A 264 -32.34 -6.71 -3.67
C LEU A 264 -32.57 -5.39 -4.44
N PRO A 265 -32.95 -4.29 -3.74
CA PRO A 265 -33.30 -3.03 -4.38
C PRO A 265 -32.11 -2.45 -5.14
N ALA A 266 -32.39 -1.94 -6.33
CA ALA A 266 -31.38 -1.33 -7.17
C ALA A 266 -30.87 0.00 -6.57
N GLY A 267 -29.55 0.16 -6.45
CA GLY A 267 -28.91 1.45 -6.22
C GLY A 267 -29.28 2.49 -7.29
N THR A 268 -29.12 3.77 -6.94
CA THR A 268 -29.39 4.89 -7.86
C THR A 268 -28.40 4.87 -9.02
N GLU A 269 -28.92 5.02 -10.24
CA GLU A 269 -28.09 5.06 -11.43
C GLU A 269 -27.26 6.34 -11.51
N ARG A 270 -25.98 6.19 -11.84
CA ARG A 270 -25.05 7.31 -12.03
C ARG A 270 -24.91 7.68 -13.51
N PRO A 271 -24.73 8.98 -13.84
CA PRO A 271 -24.45 9.40 -15.21
C PRO A 271 -23.16 8.76 -15.74
N GLU A 272 -23.22 8.25 -16.97
CA GLU A 272 -22.04 7.74 -17.67
C GLU A 272 -21.08 8.89 -18.02
N SER A 273 -19.79 8.62 -17.95
CA SER A 273 -18.76 9.56 -18.39
C SER A 273 -17.71 8.87 -19.25
N VAL A 274 -17.11 9.62 -20.17
CA VAL A 274 -16.03 9.12 -21.03
C VAL A 274 -14.69 9.53 -20.42
N GLY A 275 -13.84 8.54 -20.16
CA GLY A 275 -12.46 8.74 -19.75
C GLY A 275 -11.48 8.57 -20.92
N ARG A 276 -10.33 9.25 -20.80
CA ARG A 276 -9.18 9.16 -21.72
C ARG A 276 -7.90 9.33 -20.91
N PRO A 277 -6.75 8.84 -21.41
CA PRO A 277 -5.46 9.15 -20.81
C PRO A 277 -5.24 10.66 -20.66
N ALA A 278 -4.66 11.07 -19.53
CA ALA A 278 -4.49 12.47 -19.18
C ALA A 278 -3.72 13.30 -20.23
N TYR A 279 -2.82 12.69 -21.01
CA TYR A 279 -2.07 13.40 -22.04
C TYR A 279 -2.92 13.89 -23.22
N PHE A 280 -4.13 13.38 -23.42
CA PHE A 280 -5.05 13.92 -24.43
C PHE A 280 -5.67 15.27 -24.04
N SER A 281 -5.50 15.72 -22.80
CA SER A 281 -6.07 16.98 -22.31
C SER A 281 -5.18 18.20 -22.56
N GLY A 282 -3.92 18.01 -22.96
CA GLY A 282 -2.93 19.09 -23.14
C GLY A 282 -2.23 19.05 -24.50
N GLU A 283 -1.73 20.20 -24.94
CA GLU A 283 -0.85 20.32 -26.11
C GLU A 283 0.62 20.21 -25.68
N TYR A 284 1.28 19.12 -26.07
CA TYR A 284 2.68 18.83 -25.75
C TYR A 284 3.49 18.72 -27.04
N ASP A 285 3.98 19.85 -27.57
CA ASP A 285 4.72 19.90 -28.85
C ASP A 285 6.18 20.35 -28.64
N THR A 286 6.99 19.47 -28.05
CA THR A 286 8.45 19.69 -27.97
C THR A 286 9.22 18.40 -28.30
N PRO A 287 10.43 18.51 -28.88
CA PRO A 287 11.28 17.34 -29.15
C PRO A 287 11.61 16.52 -27.90
N ALA A 288 11.60 17.16 -26.72
CA ALA A 288 11.90 16.51 -25.44
C ALA A 288 10.85 15.48 -25.02
N VAL A 289 9.62 15.62 -25.54
CA VAL A 289 8.47 14.75 -25.23
C VAL A 289 7.97 14.01 -26.48
N ALA A 290 8.82 13.86 -27.50
CA ALA A 290 8.47 13.15 -28.73
C ALA A 290 8.00 11.70 -28.47
N ASN A 291 8.45 11.08 -27.38
CA ASN A 291 8.07 9.74 -26.95
C ASN A 291 7.05 9.72 -25.79
N LEU A 292 6.43 10.86 -25.44
CA LEU A 292 5.55 10.98 -24.26
C LEU A 292 4.47 9.91 -24.19
N ARG A 293 3.84 9.62 -25.33
CA ARG A 293 2.85 8.55 -25.42
C ARG A 293 3.42 7.20 -24.97
N SER A 294 4.61 6.85 -25.45
CA SER A 294 5.28 5.60 -25.06
C SER A 294 5.60 5.56 -23.57
N LEU A 295 5.99 6.69 -22.98
CA LEU A 295 6.28 6.78 -21.54
C LEU A 295 5.01 6.64 -20.70
N VAL A 296 3.91 7.28 -21.11
CA VAL A 296 2.60 7.14 -20.45
C VAL A 296 2.07 5.72 -20.57
N ASP A 297 2.20 5.12 -21.75
CA ASP A 297 1.79 3.74 -22.00
C ASP A 297 2.59 2.78 -21.11
N GLN A 298 3.91 2.97 -20.99
CA GLN A 298 4.77 2.19 -20.10
C GLN A 298 4.40 2.36 -18.61
N ALA A 299 4.15 3.60 -18.16
CA ALA A 299 3.73 3.87 -16.79
C ALA A 299 2.41 3.15 -16.46
N ARG A 300 1.45 3.17 -17.38
CA ARG A 300 0.16 2.45 -17.24
C ARG A 300 0.33 0.93 -17.27
N ASP A 301 1.20 0.40 -18.13
CA ASP A 301 1.46 -1.03 -18.18
C ASP A 301 2.18 -1.54 -16.92
N ASN A 302 2.95 -0.67 -16.25
CA ASN A 302 3.50 -0.91 -14.92
C ASN A 302 2.46 -0.79 -13.79
N GLY A 303 1.22 -0.38 -14.09
CA GLY A 303 0.16 -0.16 -13.09
C GLY A 303 0.19 1.22 -12.41
N TYR A 304 0.96 2.17 -12.93
CA TYR A 304 1.11 3.52 -12.36
C TYR A 304 0.83 4.60 -13.41
N PRO A 305 -0.45 4.85 -13.77
CA PRO A 305 -0.78 5.90 -14.72
C PRO A 305 -0.29 7.27 -14.23
N LEU A 306 0.11 8.13 -15.17
CA LEU A 306 0.48 9.51 -14.86
C LEU A 306 -0.76 10.39 -14.74
N SER A 307 -0.81 11.19 -13.68
CA SER A 307 -1.83 12.22 -13.47
C SER A 307 -1.62 13.40 -14.44
N SER A 308 -2.63 14.26 -14.57
CA SER A 308 -2.51 15.48 -15.39
C SER A 308 -1.44 16.45 -14.86
N GLU A 309 -1.28 16.48 -13.53
CA GLU A 309 -0.25 17.28 -12.87
C GLU A 309 1.15 16.71 -13.11
N GLU A 310 1.33 15.40 -12.92
CA GLU A 310 2.62 14.72 -13.19
C GLU A 310 3.04 14.87 -14.64
N LEU A 311 2.11 14.80 -15.59
CA LEU A 311 2.39 15.04 -17.02
C LEU A 311 2.87 16.46 -17.29
N THR A 312 2.25 17.44 -16.63
CA THR A 312 2.61 18.85 -16.76
C THR A 312 4.02 19.07 -16.21
N LEU A 313 4.28 18.61 -14.99
CA LEU A 313 5.59 18.70 -14.34
C LEU A 313 6.68 17.98 -15.15
N PHE A 314 6.41 16.74 -15.60
CA PHE A 314 7.36 15.98 -16.40
C PHE A 314 7.69 16.69 -17.72
N THR A 315 6.68 17.20 -18.44
CA THR A 315 6.90 17.82 -19.74
C THR A 315 7.70 19.12 -19.62
N GLN A 316 7.40 19.93 -18.60
CA GLN A 316 8.16 21.14 -18.29
C GLN A 316 9.62 20.79 -17.95
N ALA A 317 9.82 19.83 -17.04
CA ALA A 317 11.14 19.38 -16.62
C ALA A 317 11.95 18.76 -17.77
N ALA A 318 11.33 17.92 -18.61
CA ALA A 318 11.96 17.28 -19.75
C ALA A 318 12.39 18.32 -20.80
N THR A 319 11.53 19.30 -21.07
CA THR A 319 11.85 20.40 -21.98
C THR A 319 13.04 21.21 -21.46
N LEU A 320 13.04 21.62 -20.19
CA LEU A 320 14.16 22.35 -19.60
C LEU A 320 15.46 21.54 -19.58
N SER A 321 15.39 20.25 -19.21
CA SER A 321 16.55 19.36 -19.20
C SER A 321 17.15 19.16 -20.60
N PHE A 322 16.29 19.02 -21.63
CA PHE A 322 16.70 18.94 -23.02
C PHE A 322 17.35 20.25 -23.51
N GLU A 323 16.73 21.40 -23.25
CA GLU A 323 17.26 22.71 -23.63
C GLU A 323 18.63 22.98 -23.00
N ARG A 324 18.77 22.66 -21.70
CA ARG A 324 20.06 22.78 -20.99
C ARG A 324 21.12 21.83 -21.56
N SER A 325 20.76 20.58 -21.85
CA SER A 325 21.67 19.61 -22.47
C SER A 325 22.14 20.08 -23.84
N ARG A 326 21.24 20.64 -24.65
CA ARG A 326 21.55 21.21 -25.97
C ARG A 326 22.38 22.48 -25.87
N ALA A 327 22.07 23.38 -24.93
CA ALA A 327 22.86 24.58 -24.68
C ALA A 327 24.30 24.23 -24.28
N LYS A 328 24.48 23.22 -23.40
CA LYS A 328 25.80 22.70 -23.02
C LYS A 328 26.56 22.14 -24.23
N TYR A 329 25.89 21.37 -25.09
CA TYR A 329 26.49 20.83 -26.32
C TYR A 329 26.88 21.92 -27.32
N ASP A 330 26.01 22.92 -27.51
CA ASP A 330 26.22 24.04 -28.43
C ASP A 330 27.18 25.12 -27.88
N GLY A 331 27.64 25.01 -26.63
CA GLY A 331 28.45 26.04 -25.96
C GLY A 331 27.70 27.35 -25.68
N ARG A 332 26.38 27.31 -25.57
CA ARG A 332 25.51 28.46 -25.28
C ARG A 332 25.29 28.64 -23.77
N PRO A 333 24.90 29.84 -23.31
CA PRO A 333 24.48 30.05 -21.93
C PRO A 333 23.39 29.05 -21.52
N LEU A 334 23.51 28.47 -20.33
CA LEU A 334 22.54 27.51 -19.82
C LEU A 334 21.28 28.25 -19.35
N PRO A 335 20.07 27.81 -19.73
CA PRO A 335 18.81 28.31 -19.16
C PRO A 335 18.82 28.30 -17.63
N GLU A 336 18.21 29.27 -16.95
CA GLU A 336 18.14 29.29 -15.49
C GLU A 336 17.35 28.09 -14.93
N LEU A 337 17.72 27.64 -13.73
CA LEU A 337 17.00 26.59 -13.01
C LEU A 337 16.06 27.21 -11.98
N PRO A 338 14.90 26.60 -11.71
CA PRO A 338 14.07 26.99 -10.58
C PRO A 338 14.82 26.73 -9.26
N GLU A 339 14.50 27.51 -8.23
CA GLU A 339 15.08 27.33 -6.89
C GLU A 339 14.75 25.96 -6.29
N ASP A 340 13.49 25.54 -6.44
CA ASP A 340 13.03 24.21 -6.07
C ASP A 340 12.92 23.32 -7.32
N LEU A 341 13.88 22.41 -7.46
CA LEU A 341 13.90 21.46 -8.57
C LEU A 341 12.73 20.47 -8.46
N PHE A 342 12.45 19.94 -7.27
CA PHE A 342 11.47 18.87 -7.07
C PHE A 342 10.05 19.36 -7.36
N ALA A 343 9.69 20.55 -6.85
CA ALA A 343 8.41 21.18 -7.13
C ALA A 343 8.18 21.50 -8.62
N ASN A 344 9.23 21.49 -9.43
CA ASN A 344 9.19 21.70 -10.89
C ASN A 344 9.46 20.40 -11.68
N GLY A 345 9.26 19.23 -11.06
CA GLY A 345 9.40 17.93 -11.71
C GLY A 345 10.84 17.54 -12.06
N LEU A 346 11.84 18.16 -11.43
CA LEU A 346 13.26 17.89 -11.67
C LEU A 346 13.91 17.19 -10.47
N VAL A 347 14.85 16.31 -10.77
CA VAL A 347 15.79 15.74 -9.81
C VAL A 347 17.23 15.96 -10.27
N THR A 348 18.17 15.95 -9.33
CA THR A 348 19.60 16.13 -9.64
C THR A 348 20.27 14.80 -9.91
N HIS A 349 20.44 14.46 -11.19
CA HIS A 349 21.36 13.41 -11.63
C HIS A 349 22.79 13.93 -11.73
N PHE A 350 23.72 13.08 -12.14
CA PHE A 350 25.14 13.41 -12.26
C PHE A 350 25.71 12.89 -13.57
N TYR A 351 26.52 13.72 -14.24
CA TYR A 351 27.36 13.28 -15.37
C TYR A 351 28.52 12.39 -14.88
N ASP A 352 29.23 11.77 -15.81
CA ASP A 352 30.33 10.82 -15.54
C ASP A 352 31.47 11.46 -14.72
N ASN A 353 31.65 12.78 -14.86
CA ASN A 353 32.62 13.57 -14.12
C ASN A 353 32.12 14.02 -12.73
N GLY A 354 30.88 13.70 -12.37
CA GLY A 354 30.22 14.12 -11.13
C GLY A 354 29.67 15.55 -11.14
N GLU A 355 29.57 16.20 -12.29
CA GLU A 355 28.83 17.46 -12.38
C GLU A 355 27.32 17.20 -12.25
N PRO A 356 26.58 18.04 -11.49
CA PRO A 356 25.13 17.97 -11.41
C PRO A 356 24.47 18.12 -12.79
N ARG A 357 23.45 17.30 -13.02
CA ARG A 357 22.61 17.27 -14.22
C ARG A 357 21.15 17.25 -13.79
N PRO A 358 20.43 18.38 -13.86
CA PRO A 358 18.98 18.39 -13.69
C PRO A 358 18.32 17.51 -14.76
N SER A 359 17.53 16.54 -14.30
CA SER A 359 16.82 15.57 -15.13
C SER A 359 15.34 15.60 -14.78
N ALA A 360 14.47 15.33 -15.76
CA ALA A 360 13.05 15.15 -15.51
C ALA A 360 12.83 13.94 -14.59
N TRP A 361 11.99 14.13 -13.57
CA TRP A 361 11.65 13.09 -12.62
C TRP A 361 10.59 12.16 -13.21
N THR A 362 10.84 10.85 -13.18
CA THR A 362 9.89 9.85 -13.71
C THR A 362 8.83 9.43 -12.69
N PHE A 363 8.86 10.04 -11.49
CA PHE A 363 8.04 9.63 -10.33
C PHE A 363 8.22 8.16 -9.93
N GLY A 364 9.30 7.54 -10.42
CA GLY A 364 9.56 6.11 -10.35
C GLY A 364 8.53 5.21 -11.05
N LYS A 365 7.68 5.77 -11.91
CA LYS A 365 6.59 5.03 -12.59
C LYS A 365 7.04 4.32 -13.86
N PHE A 366 8.13 4.78 -14.48
CA PHE A 366 8.66 4.25 -15.73
C PHE A 366 10.16 4.52 -15.86
N TYR A 367 10.81 3.83 -16.80
CA TYR A 367 12.23 3.99 -17.13
C TYR A 367 12.38 4.33 -18.60
N ASP A 368 13.09 5.41 -18.92
CA ASP A 368 13.33 5.85 -20.30
C ASP A 368 14.52 5.12 -20.93
N PRO A 369 14.29 3.90 -21.47
CA PRO A 369 14.59 3.61 -22.86
C PRO A 369 13.60 2.61 -23.51
N THR A 370 13.51 2.71 -24.84
CA THR A 370 12.59 2.03 -25.77
C THR A 370 12.77 0.50 -25.92
N LEU A 371 13.13 -0.25 -24.87
CA LEU A 371 13.58 -1.65 -24.98
C LEU A 371 12.88 -2.61 -24.01
N PRO A 372 12.80 -3.92 -24.35
CA PRO A 372 12.20 -4.94 -23.49
C PRO A 372 12.85 -5.02 -22.11
N VAL A 373 12.01 -5.17 -21.11
CA VAL A 373 12.30 -5.22 -19.67
C VAL A 373 13.02 -6.53 -19.31
N GLY A 374 14.02 -6.47 -18.42
CA GLY A 374 14.66 -7.66 -17.84
C GLY A 374 13.75 -8.40 -16.84
N SER A 375 14.32 -9.30 -16.04
CA SER A 375 13.58 -10.07 -15.02
C SER A 375 13.02 -9.20 -13.89
N PHE A 376 13.56 -8.00 -13.69
CA PHE A 376 13.08 -7.06 -12.67
C PHE A 376 12.32 -5.88 -13.28
N ALA A 377 11.30 -5.42 -12.55
CA ALA A 377 10.60 -4.19 -12.88
C ALA A 377 11.38 -2.99 -12.31
N TYR A 378 11.72 -2.00 -13.15
CA TYR A 378 12.43 -0.80 -12.72
C TYR A 378 11.74 -0.05 -11.56
N PRO A 379 10.41 0.19 -11.57
CA PRO A 379 9.73 0.87 -10.45
C PRO A 379 10.00 0.23 -9.08
N ARG A 380 10.18 -1.09 -9.05
CA ARG A 380 10.47 -1.86 -7.83
C ARG A 380 11.92 -1.71 -7.42
N LEU A 381 12.84 -1.79 -8.36
CA LEU A 381 14.26 -1.59 -8.07
C LEU A 381 14.50 -0.19 -7.52
N LEU A 382 13.97 0.83 -8.19
CA LEU A 382 14.05 2.20 -7.71
C LEU A 382 13.36 2.36 -6.34
N GLY A 383 12.16 1.80 -6.19
CA GLY A 383 11.45 1.80 -4.91
C GLY A 383 12.26 1.19 -3.77
N ALA A 384 12.98 0.09 -4.01
CA ALA A 384 13.85 -0.54 -3.02
C ALA A 384 14.99 0.41 -2.57
N TYR A 385 15.64 1.08 -3.52
CA TYR A 385 16.72 2.02 -3.18
C TYR A 385 16.20 3.29 -2.50
N VAL A 386 15.07 3.84 -2.97
CA VAL A 386 14.46 5.04 -2.35
C VAL A 386 13.95 4.70 -0.95
N GLY A 387 13.26 3.59 -0.77
CA GLY A 387 12.81 3.13 0.54
C GLY A 387 13.98 2.86 1.49
N PHE A 388 15.08 2.25 1.02
CA PHE A 388 16.31 2.10 1.80
C PHE A 388 16.83 3.45 2.29
N ALA A 389 16.91 4.42 1.39
CA ALA A 389 17.40 5.76 1.66
C ALA A 389 16.53 6.53 2.67
N LEU A 390 15.20 6.45 2.54
CA LEU A 390 14.27 7.03 3.51
C LEU A 390 14.43 6.36 4.89
N GLY A 391 14.52 5.02 4.91
CA GLY A 391 14.73 4.27 6.15
C GLY A 391 16.04 4.62 6.85
N ASP A 392 17.14 4.75 6.11
CA ASP A 392 18.44 5.19 6.66
C ASP A 392 18.35 6.59 7.30
N ALA A 393 17.70 7.54 6.61
CA ALA A 393 17.52 8.89 7.13
C ALA A 393 16.68 8.90 8.43
N LEU A 394 15.52 8.23 8.42
CA LEU A 394 14.61 8.15 9.57
C LEU A 394 15.23 7.40 10.75
N GLY A 395 15.84 6.24 10.51
CA GLY A 395 16.52 5.46 11.54
C GLY A 395 17.80 6.11 12.08
N SER A 396 18.33 7.13 11.39
CA SER A 396 19.38 8.01 11.90
C SER A 396 18.84 9.18 12.75
N GLY A 397 17.52 9.27 12.93
CA GLY A 397 16.85 10.29 13.73
C GLY A 397 16.51 11.58 12.99
N ALA A 398 16.52 11.59 11.65
CA ALA A 398 16.09 12.75 10.88
C ALA A 398 14.56 12.92 10.96
N ASP A 399 14.10 14.16 11.11
CA ASP A 399 12.68 14.51 11.07
C ASP A 399 12.31 14.96 9.64
N PRO A 400 11.30 14.35 9.00
CA PRO A 400 10.78 14.80 7.71
C PRO A 400 10.42 16.30 7.67
N ALA A 401 10.01 16.89 8.79
CA ALA A 401 9.69 18.32 8.87
C ALA A 401 10.92 19.23 8.68
N ASP A 402 12.12 18.75 9.04
CA ASP A 402 13.38 19.49 8.90
C ASP A 402 14.14 19.13 7.60
N GLY A 403 13.64 18.15 6.85
CA GLY A 403 14.28 17.60 5.67
C GLY A 403 15.04 16.30 5.95
N LEU A 404 15.07 15.41 4.95
CA LEU A 404 15.70 14.10 5.06
C LEU A 404 17.05 14.08 4.31
N PRO A 405 18.19 13.95 5.03
CA PRO A 405 19.51 13.94 4.40
C PRO A 405 19.84 12.56 3.79
N LEU A 406 20.82 12.54 2.87
CA LEU A 406 21.41 11.29 2.40
C LEU A 406 22.28 10.70 3.52
N GLY A 407 21.86 9.55 4.08
CA GLY A 407 22.54 8.91 5.19
C GLY A 407 23.80 8.12 4.81
N GLY A 408 24.61 7.79 5.82
CA GLY A 408 25.89 7.10 5.61
C GLY A 408 25.74 5.66 5.15
N LEU A 409 24.67 4.97 5.58
CA LEU A 409 24.40 3.60 5.15
C LEU A 409 23.94 3.56 3.68
N THR A 410 23.16 4.56 3.25
CA THR A 410 22.78 4.78 1.85
C THR A 410 24.02 4.98 1.00
N ARG A 411 24.94 5.86 1.42
CA ARG A 411 26.23 6.05 0.73
C ARG A 411 26.99 4.73 0.57
N GLN A 412 27.01 3.90 1.62
CA GLN A 412 27.66 2.58 1.56
C GLN A 412 26.97 1.63 0.56
N LEU A 413 25.63 1.57 0.54
CA LEU A 413 24.86 0.80 -0.45
C LEU A 413 25.21 1.25 -1.88
N LEU A 414 25.29 2.56 -2.13
CA LEU A 414 25.64 3.11 -3.44
C LEU A 414 27.07 2.71 -3.84
N PHE A 415 28.02 2.71 -2.91
CA PHE A 415 29.38 2.24 -3.16
C PHE A 415 29.44 0.75 -3.47
N HIS A 416 28.69 -0.10 -2.75
CA HIS A 416 28.62 -1.53 -3.06
C HIS A 416 27.98 -1.78 -4.43
N THR A 417 26.97 -0.99 -4.80
CA THR A 417 26.35 -1.08 -6.14
C THR A 417 27.35 -0.69 -7.23
N GLU A 418 28.14 0.38 -7.02
CA GLU A 418 29.24 0.76 -7.92
C GLU A 418 30.29 -0.36 -8.05
N SER A 419 30.69 -0.99 -6.93
CA SER A 419 31.61 -2.15 -6.91
C SER A 419 31.11 -3.29 -7.78
N VAL A 420 29.81 -3.62 -7.67
CA VAL A 420 29.17 -4.69 -8.44
C VAL A 420 29.14 -4.36 -9.93
N ILE A 421 28.73 -3.15 -10.32
CA ILE A 421 28.73 -2.71 -11.73
C ILE A 421 30.14 -2.78 -12.33
N ARG A 422 31.16 -2.32 -11.59
CA ARG A 422 32.55 -2.29 -12.08
C ARG A 422 33.21 -3.68 -12.09
N GLY A 423 32.86 -4.53 -11.14
CA GLY A 423 33.53 -5.82 -10.93
C GLY A 423 32.98 -6.97 -11.75
N LEU A 424 31.72 -6.89 -12.19
CA LEU A 424 31.02 -8.00 -12.83
C LEU A 424 30.62 -7.67 -14.27
N ASP A 425 30.62 -8.69 -15.12
CA ASP A 425 30.00 -8.63 -16.44
C ASP A 425 28.47 -8.73 -16.29
N PRO A 426 27.66 -7.94 -17.02
CA PRO A 426 26.20 -8.05 -16.96
C PRO A 426 25.68 -9.33 -17.63
N THR A 427 26.51 -10.00 -18.43
CA THR A 427 26.25 -11.27 -19.10
C THR A 427 27.36 -12.27 -18.80
N PRO A 428 27.51 -12.76 -17.56
CA PRO A 428 28.61 -13.64 -17.24
C PRO A 428 28.41 -15.00 -17.95
N ASP A 429 29.33 -15.33 -18.88
CA ASP A 429 29.38 -16.64 -19.54
C ASP A 429 29.58 -17.79 -18.52
N LYS A 430 30.16 -17.47 -17.36
CA LYS A 430 30.38 -18.39 -16.23
C LYS A 430 29.97 -17.71 -14.91
N PRO A 431 29.32 -18.43 -13.97
CA PRO A 431 28.90 -17.89 -12.68
C PRO A 431 30.07 -17.81 -11.67
N GLU A 432 31.26 -17.42 -12.14
CA GLU A 432 32.46 -17.19 -11.33
C GLU A 432 32.47 -15.73 -10.87
N ILE A 433 32.74 -15.51 -9.58
CA ILE A 433 32.90 -14.18 -8.99
C ILE A 433 34.41 -13.96 -8.78
N PRO A 434 34.96 -12.79 -9.18
CA PRO A 434 36.35 -12.46 -8.88
C PRO A 434 36.62 -12.55 -7.38
N ALA A 435 37.83 -12.96 -6.99
CA ALA A 435 38.23 -13.11 -5.58
C ALA A 435 38.24 -11.80 -4.76
N SER A 436 38.04 -10.66 -5.43
CA SER A 436 37.86 -9.34 -4.82
C SER A 436 37.17 -8.43 -5.83
N LEU A 437 36.07 -7.80 -5.42
CA LEU A 437 35.44 -6.74 -6.21
C LEU A 437 36.21 -5.41 -6.04
N PRO A 438 36.26 -4.55 -7.08
CA PRO A 438 36.88 -3.23 -6.95
C PRO A 438 36.18 -2.42 -5.86
N ALA A 439 36.95 -1.67 -5.06
CA ALA A 439 36.38 -0.77 -4.08
C ALA A 439 35.49 0.29 -4.75
N GLY A 440 34.27 0.44 -4.24
CA GLY A 440 33.35 1.51 -4.60
C GLY A 440 33.77 2.84 -3.99
N GLY A 441 33.07 3.92 -4.36
CA GLY A 441 33.40 5.25 -3.88
C GLY A 441 34.70 5.78 -4.45
N ARG A 442 34.95 5.51 -5.74
CA ARG A 442 36.18 5.95 -6.42
C ARG A 442 36.32 7.48 -6.28
N PRO A 443 37.45 8.03 -5.78
CA PRO A 443 37.53 9.47 -5.44
C PRO A 443 37.24 10.44 -6.59
N ASP A 444 37.59 10.08 -7.83
CA ASP A 444 37.30 10.85 -9.03
C ASP A 444 35.93 10.48 -9.67
N GLY A 445 35.30 9.41 -9.19
CA GLY A 445 34.01 8.92 -9.65
C GLY A 445 32.84 9.79 -9.22
N TRP A 446 31.78 9.76 -10.03
CA TRP A 446 30.60 10.57 -9.80
C TRP A 446 29.87 10.22 -8.49
N VAL A 447 29.81 8.93 -8.13
CA VAL A 447 29.12 8.45 -6.91
C VAL A 447 29.76 9.04 -5.65
N ALA A 448 31.09 9.07 -5.57
CA ALA A 448 31.82 9.64 -4.44
C ALA A 448 31.60 11.16 -4.32
N LYS A 449 31.55 11.88 -5.45
CA LYS A 449 31.28 13.33 -5.47
C LYS A 449 29.84 13.64 -5.09
N ALA A 450 28.88 12.90 -5.63
CA ALA A 450 27.45 13.08 -5.36
C ALA A 450 27.07 12.78 -3.90
N THR A 451 27.81 11.88 -3.24
CA THR A 451 27.56 11.45 -1.85
C THR A 451 28.53 12.09 -0.84
N ALA A 452 29.35 13.06 -1.26
CA ALA A 452 30.42 13.61 -0.43
C ALA A 452 29.92 14.24 0.89
N ALA A 453 28.70 14.79 0.89
CA ALA A 453 28.08 15.40 2.05
C ALA A 453 27.54 14.38 3.07
N ALA A 454 27.36 13.11 2.68
CA ALA A 454 26.87 12.09 3.59
C ALA A 454 27.97 11.60 4.53
N GLY A 455 27.61 11.39 5.80
CA GLY A 455 28.49 10.86 6.83
C GLY A 455 28.95 9.41 6.55
N PRO A 456 29.82 8.86 7.41
CA PRO A 456 30.15 7.44 7.34
C PRO A 456 28.94 6.58 7.72
N ALA A 457 28.88 5.35 7.21
CA ALA A 457 27.92 4.36 7.68
C ALA A 457 28.18 3.99 9.16
N PRO A 458 27.15 3.49 9.89
CA PRO A 458 27.32 2.97 11.23
C PRO A 458 28.42 1.90 11.29
N ALA A 459 29.29 1.98 12.30
CA ALA A 459 30.38 1.03 12.50
C ALA A 459 29.91 -0.27 13.21
N GLU A 460 28.86 -0.88 12.67
CA GLU A 460 28.18 -2.06 13.24
C GLU A 460 28.21 -3.23 12.25
N PHE A 461 28.34 -4.46 12.75
CA PHE A 461 28.37 -5.65 11.88
C PHE A 461 27.07 -5.86 11.10
N SER A 462 25.93 -5.43 11.66
CA SER A 462 24.62 -5.46 11.01
C SER A 462 24.58 -4.64 9.72
N ALA A 463 25.37 -3.58 9.59
CA ALA A 463 25.43 -2.74 8.38
C ALA A 463 25.87 -3.54 7.13
N MET A 464 26.58 -4.66 7.29
CA MET A 464 26.94 -5.55 6.19
C MET A 464 25.72 -6.19 5.50
N LEU A 465 24.57 -6.28 6.17
CA LEU A 465 23.32 -6.77 5.56
C LEU A 465 22.86 -5.89 4.39
N ALA A 466 23.22 -4.60 4.37
CA ALA A 466 22.90 -3.68 3.29
C ALA A 466 23.49 -4.10 1.94
N THR A 467 24.56 -4.91 1.94
CA THR A 467 25.17 -5.44 0.71
C THR A 467 24.21 -6.33 -0.10
N ALA A 468 23.18 -6.90 0.54
CA ALA A 468 22.22 -7.79 -0.11
C ALA A 468 21.48 -7.11 -1.27
N LEU A 469 21.06 -5.86 -1.11
CA LEU A 469 20.37 -5.13 -2.17
C LEU A 469 21.31 -4.87 -3.38
N ALA A 470 22.55 -4.45 -3.11
CA ALA A 470 23.58 -4.27 -4.15
C ALA A 470 23.93 -5.59 -4.87
N ALA A 471 23.93 -6.73 -4.18
CA ALA A 471 24.14 -8.02 -4.81
C ALA A 471 22.95 -8.46 -5.68
N THR A 472 21.73 -8.16 -5.24
CA THR A 472 20.49 -8.62 -5.89
C THR A 472 20.34 -8.09 -7.31
N VAL A 473 20.81 -6.87 -7.60
CA VAL A 473 20.68 -6.24 -8.92
C VAL A 473 21.32 -7.06 -10.05
N THR A 474 22.25 -7.95 -9.72
CA THR A 474 22.93 -8.85 -10.68
C THR A 474 22.02 -9.90 -11.31
N GLY A 475 20.84 -10.17 -10.72
CA GLY A 475 19.88 -11.14 -11.24
C GLY A 475 18.92 -10.62 -12.32
N GLY A 476 19.20 -9.44 -12.90
CA GLY A 476 18.27 -8.72 -13.78
C GLY A 476 18.01 -9.31 -15.18
N VAL A 477 18.76 -10.30 -15.65
CA VAL A 477 18.51 -10.95 -16.96
C VAL A 477 18.43 -12.47 -16.84
N GLN A 478 17.49 -13.07 -17.58
CA GLN A 478 17.36 -14.50 -17.82
C GLN A 478 18.64 -15.13 -18.38
N GLY A 479 19.25 -16.07 -17.64
CA GLY A 479 20.50 -16.74 -18.00
C GLY A 479 21.18 -17.42 -16.80
N PRO A 480 22.44 -17.88 -16.91
CA PRO A 480 23.19 -18.46 -15.77
C PRO A 480 23.32 -17.50 -14.56
N ALA A 481 23.25 -16.19 -14.81
CA ALA A 481 23.22 -15.11 -13.83
C ALA A 481 21.83 -14.89 -13.19
N ASP A 482 20.76 -15.39 -13.81
CA ASP A 482 19.40 -15.40 -13.24
C ASP A 482 19.25 -16.45 -12.13
N SER A 483 20.32 -17.15 -11.79
CA SER A 483 20.34 -18.03 -10.64
C SER A 483 20.42 -17.19 -9.37
N THR A 484 19.48 -17.39 -8.45
CA THR A 484 19.55 -16.87 -7.08
C THR A 484 20.93 -17.13 -6.44
N PHE A 485 21.54 -18.28 -6.75
CA PHE A 485 22.88 -18.63 -6.29
C PHE A 485 23.97 -17.67 -6.77
N TYR A 486 23.80 -17.00 -7.92
CA TYR A 486 24.77 -16.00 -8.39
C TYR A 486 24.77 -14.78 -7.48
N ALA A 487 23.59 -14.20 -7.20
CA ALA A 487 23.45 -13.09 -6.26
C ALA A 487 23.93 -13.47 -4.85
N MET A 488 23.69 -14.71 -4.40
CA MET A 488 24.24 -15.22 -3.13
C MET A 488 25.78 -15.29 -3.13
N LYS A 489 26.41 -15.67 -4.24
CA LYS A 489 27.89 -15.64 -4.33
C LYS A 489 28.41 -14.20 -4.28
N VAL A 490 27.73 -13.27 -4.94
CA VAL A 490 28.08 -11.84 -4.91
C VAL A 490 27.94 -11.27 -3.50
N VAL A 491 26.86 -11.60 -2.77
CA VAL A 491 26.67 -11.09 -1.41
C VAL A 491 27.72 -11.66 -0.45
N ARG A 492 28.10 -12.94 -0.58
CA ARG A 492 29.20 -13.55 0.19
C ARG A 492 30.52 -12.83 -0.04
N GLU A 493 30.80 -12.45 -1.29
CA GLU A 493 32.01 -11.71 -1.64
C GLU A 493 31.99 -10.29 -1.04
N LEU A 494 30.85 -9.58 -1.12
CA LEU A 494 30.71 -8.23 -0.56
C LEU A 494 30.78 -8.20 0.98
N VAL A 495 30.18 -9.19 1.63
CA VAL A 495 30.22 -9.35 3.10
C VAL A 495 31.63 -9.75 3.57
N GLY A 496 32.34 -10.55 2.77
CA GLY A 496 33.70 -11.00 3.03
C GLY A 496 33.79 -12.25 3.91
N SER A 497 34.87 -13.00 3.74
CA SER A 497 35.09 -14.30 4.40
C SER A 497 35.26 -14.25 5.92
N ALA A 498 35.52 -13.06 6.48
CA ALA A 498 35.68 -12.86 7.92
C ALA A 498 34.35 -12.60 8.65
N ALA A 499 33.24 -12.44 7.92
CA ALA A 499 31.94 -12.22 8.53
C ALA A 499 31.41 -13.51 9.20
N GLY A 500 30.73 -13.35 10.33
CA GLY A 500 30.08 -14.46 11.02
C GLY A 500 28.92 -15.06 10.20
N HIS A 501 28.58 -16.32 10.49
CA HIS A 501 27.50 -17.04 9.80
C HIS A 501 26.15 -16.30 9.84
N GLU A 502 25.86 -15.60 10.94
CA GLU A 502 24.65 -14.76 11.08
C GLU A 502 24.52 -13.71 9.97
N VAL A 503 25.60 -12.98 9.67
CA VAL A 503 25.61 -11.94 8.63
C VAL A 503 25.45 -12.57 7.26
N VAL A 504 26.18 -13.66 6.99
CA VAL A 504 26.15 -14.32 5.68
C VAL A 504 24.77 -14.89 5.39
N HIS A 505 24.21 -15.71 6.29
CA HIS A 505 22.89 -16.32 6.07
C HIS A 505 21.77 -15.28 6.09
N GLY A 506 21.88 -14.24 6.92
CA GLY A 506 20.93 -13.12 6.93
C GLY A 506 20.94 -12.34 5.61
N ALA A 507 22.12 -12.06 5.06
CA ALA A 507 22.26 -11.39 3.77
C ALA A 507 21.74 -12.26 2.61
N GLU A 508 21.92 -13.57 2.66
CA GLU A 508 21.34 -14.50 1.67
C GLU A 508 19.81 -14.54 1.71
N LEU A 509 19.22 -14.56 2.92
CA LEU A 509 17.76 -14.42 3.07
C LEU A 509 17.28 -13.11 2.44
N LEU A 510 17.95 -11.98 2.71
CA LEU A 510 17.61 -10.70 2.10
C LEU A 510 17.73 -10.72 0.58
N VAL A 511 18.75 -11.37 0.01
CA VAL A 511 18.85 -11.55 -1.45
C VAL A 511 17.62 -12.28 -2.00
N ASN A 512 17.16 -13.34 -1.33
CA ASN A 512 15.96 -14.06 -1.73
C ASN A 512 14.70 -13.19 -1.67
N VAL A 513 14.52 -12.47 -0.55
CA VAL A 513 13.38 -11.56 -0.36
C VAL A 513 13.40 -10.48 -1.43
N PHE A 514 14.51 -9.76 -1.61
CA PHE A 514 14.61 -8.70 -2.60
C PHE A 514 14.40 -9.23 -4.01
N ARG A 515 14.96 -10.38 -4.37
CA ARG A 515 14.74 -10.97 -5.70
C ARG A 515 13.26 -11.28 -5.94
N ALA A 516 12.58 -11.88 -4.96
CA ALA A 516 11.15 -12.15 -5.03
C ALA A 516 10.34 -10.85 -5.17
N GLN A 517 10.66 -9.82 -4.39
CA GLN A 517 10.00 -8.52 -4.47
C GLN A 517 10.27 -7.81 -5.79
N LEU A 518 11.49 -7.82 -6.32
CA LEU A 518 11.86 -7.11 -7.56
C LEU A 518 11.30 -7.78 -8.83
N ALA A 519 11.12 -9.10 -8.79
CA ALA A 519 10.49 -9.87 -9.86
C ALA A 519 8.95 -9.93 -9.74
N ALA A 520 8.38 -9.43 -8.64
CA ALA A 520 6.95 -9.46 -8.35
C ALA A 520 6.12 -8.77 -9.43
N GLN A 521 4.99 -9.39 -9.78
CA GLN A 521 3.92 -8.73 -10.52
C GLN A 521 2.95 -8.10 -9.50
N ASN A 522 2.60 -6.83 -9.68
CA ASN A 522 1.63 -6.11 -8.84
C ASN A 522 1.88 -6.11 -7.31
N GLY A 523 3.09 -6.42 -6.85
CA GLY A 523 3.47 -6.31 -5.44
C GLY A 523 3.27 -7.60 -4.67
N GLU A 524 3.03 -8.70 -5.40
CA GLU A 524 2.92 -10.04 -4.87
C GLU A 524 4.15 -10.90 -5.24
N PRO A 525 4.68 -11.71 -4.31
CA PRO A 525 4.18 -11.94 -2.96
C PRO A 525 4.53 -10.80 -1.99
N ALA A 526 3.72 -10.55 -0.97
CA ALA A 526 4.13 -9.75 0.19
C ALA A 526 5.32 -10.40 0.91
N VAL A 527 6.07 -9.63 1.71
CA VAL A 527 7.19 -10.17 2.50
C VAL A 527 6.74 -11.33 3.37
N ALA A 528 5.60 -11.20 4.07
CA ALA A 528 5.05 -12.27 4.88
C ALA A 528 4.74 -13.54 4.07
N ASN A 529 4.07 -13.39 2.93
CA ASN A 529 3.69 -14.51 2.06
C ASN A 529 4.95 -15.22 1.49
N PHE A 530 6.02 -14.46 1.23
CA PHE A 530 7.32 -15.04 0.87
C PHE A 530 7.91 -15.84 2.03
N LEU A 531 7.91 -15.28 3.25
CA LEU A 531 8.43 -15.94 4.44
C LEU A 531 7.64 -17.20 4.83
N GLU A 532 6.32 -17.20 4.66
CA GLU A 532 5.46 -18.36 4.90
C GLU A 532 5.80 -19.55 4.00
N GLY A 533 6.22 -19.29 2.76
CA GLY A 533 6.69 -20.32 1.82
C GLY A 533 8.18 -20.64 1.91
N PHE A 534 8.90 -20.04 2.87
CA PHE A 534 10.36 -20.12 2.94
C PHE A 534 10.83 -21.32 3.77
N ASP A 535 10.83 -22.51 3.16
CA ASP A 535 11.23 -23.77 3.79
C ASP A 535 12.74 -24.05 3.74
N GLU A 536 13.52 -23.21 3.05
CA GLU A 536 14.87 -23.55 2.57
C GLU A 536 15.98 -23.41 3.64
N TYR A 537 15.68 -22.77 4.79
CA TYR A 537 16.66 -22.57 5.86
C TYR A 537 16.27 -23.26 7.16
N SER A 538 17.18 -24.11 7.64
CA SER A 538 17.17 -24.67 9.00
C SER A 538 18.17 -23.90 9.88
N GLY A 539 17.99 -23.94 11.20
CA GLY A 539 18.86 -23.23 12.15
C GLY A 539 18.36 -21.83 12.49
N GLU A 540 19.29 -20.94 12.88
CA GLU A 540 18.96 -19.65 13.51
C GLU A 540 18.11 -18.72 12.63
N VAL A 541 18.35 -18.70 11.31
CA VAL A 541 17.53 -17.91 10.37
C VAL A 541 16.12 -18.48 10.22
N GLY A 542 15.97 -19.81 10.22
CA GLY A 542 14.65 -20.45 10.17
C GLY A 542 13.83 -20.19 11.44
N GLU A 543 14.47 -20.25 12.60
CA GLU A 543 13.81 -19.91 13.89
C GLU A 543 13.46 -18.42 13.98
N LEU A 544 14.30 -17.53 13.43
CA LEU A 544 14.00 -16.11 13.30
C LEU A 544 12.74 -15.87 12.46
N VAL A 545 12.65 -16.50 11.28
CA VAL A 545 11.49 -16.37 10.37
C VAL A 545 10.21 -16.85 11.05
N LYS A 546 10.24 -18.01 11.74
CA LYS A 546 9.09 -18.50 12.52
C LYS A 546 8.66 -17.49 13.58
N THR A 547 9.61 -16.98 14.37
CA THR A 547 9.34 -15.98 15.40
C THR A 547 8.68 -14.73 14.82
N VAL A 548 9.18 -14.23 13.68
CA VAL A 548 8.61 -13.08 12.98
C VAL A 548 7.19 -13.35 12.51
N LEU A 549 6.91 -14.53 11.94
CA LEU A 549 5.57 -14.90 11.48
C LEU A 549 4.59 -15.09 12.64
N ASP A 550 5.02 -15.72 13.73
CA ASP A 550 4.20 -15.90 14.94
C ASP A 550 3.77 -14.54 15.52
N LEU A 551 4.73 -13.60 15.68
CA LEU A 551 4.44 -12.24 16.14
C LEU A 551 3.57 -11.47 15.14
N ARG A 552 3.82 -11.61 13.83
CA ARG A 552 2.99 -10.98 12.81
C ARG A 552 1.53 -11.41 12.96
N ASN A 553 1.31 -12.72 13.07
CA ASN A 553 -0.01 -13.32 13.06
C ASN A 553 -0.82 -13.04 14.35
N ASP A 554 -0.15 -12.61 15.42
CA ASP A 554 -0.81 -11.97 16.56
C ASP A 554 -1.23 -10.53 16.23
N ILE A 555 -2.31 -10.37 15.47
CA ILE A 555 -2.84 -9.10 14.96
C ILE A 555 -3.24 -8.14 16.09
N GLY A 556 -3.68 -8.67 17.24
CA GLY A 556 -4.15 -7.88 18.37
C GLY A 556 -3.04 -7.38 19.30
N GLY A 557 -1.81 -7.88 19.15
CA GLY A 557 -0.67 -7.47 19.97
C GLY A 557 -0.17 -6.06 19.63
N ASP A 558 0.47 -5.42 20.61
CA ASP A 558 1.08 -4.11 20.43
C ASP A 558 2.34 -4.23 19.55
N ASP A 559 2.35 -3.53 18.41
CA ASP A 559 3.45 -3.63 17.44
C ASP A 559 4.79 -3.21 18.03
N ILE A 560 4.82 -2.24 18.95
CA ILE A 560 6.06 -1.73 19.54
C ILE A 560 6.61 -2.78 20.50
N GLU A 561 5.78 -3.33 21.39
CA GLU A 561 6.18 -4.40 22.30
C GLU A 561 6.63 -5.65 21.54
N GLN A 562 5.87 -6.06 20.50
CA GLN A 562 6.24 -7.18 19.63
C GLN A 562 7.58 -6.92 18.93
N PHE A 563 7.77 -5.73 18.35
CA PHE A 563 9.03 -5.33 17.70
C PHE A 563 10.21 -5.36 18.68
N ASP A 564 10.04 -4.76 19.86
CA ASP A 564 11.10 -4.68 20.87
C ASP A 564 11.42 -6.03 21.53
N SER A 565 10.51 -7.01 21.45
CA SER A 565 10.74 -8.38 21.91
C SER A 565 11.71 -9.19 21.02
N ILE A 566 11.95 -8.74 19.78
CA ILE A 566 12.79 -9.45 18.81
C ILE A 566 14.27 -9.16 19.07
N GLY A 567 14.91 -10.07 19.82
CA GLY A 567 16.35 -10.03 20.09
C GLY A 567 16.82 -8.76 20.79
N ASP A 568 18.12 -8.47 20.70
CA ASP A 568 18.78 -7.37 21.43
C ASP A 568 18.82 -6.02 20.69
N GLY A 569 18.30 -5.97 19.47
CA GLY A 569 18.30 -4.82 18.57
C GLY A 569 19.67 -4.46 17.99
N ARG A 570 20.71 -5.28 18.17
CA ARG A 570 22.11 -4.93 17.82
C ARG A 570 22.80 -6.00 17.00
N THR A 571 22.57 -7.27 17.31
CA THR A 571 23.11 -8.39 16.53
C THR A 571 22.53 -8.41 15.12
N PRO A 572 23.27 -8.91 14.10
CA PRO A 572 22.78 -9.00 12.73
C PRO A 572 21.42 -9.70 12.61
N LEU A 573 21.21 -10.82 13.32
CA LEU A 573 19.93 -11.52 13.30
C LEU A 573 18.81 -10.76 14.00
N SER A 574 19.08 -10.05 15.11
CA SER A 574 18.07 -9.24 15.76
C SER A 574 17.64 -8.04 14.91
N VAL A 575 18.60 -7.35 14.30
CA VAL A 575 18.35 -6.25 13.34
C VAL A 575 17.52 -6.74 12.15
N LEU A 576 17.89 -7.89 11.59
CA LEU A 576 17.16 -8.51 10.50
C LEU A 576 15.74 -8.92 10.91
N GLY A 577 15.57 -9.54 12.07
CA GLY A 577 14.27 -9.96 12.59
C GLY A 577 13.31 -8.79 12.75
N ARG A 578 13.79 -7.69 13.36
CA ARG A 578 13.01 -6.46 13.52
C ARG A 578 12.63 -5.84 12.16
N ALA A 579 13.53 -5.85 11.18
CA ALA A 579 13.25 -5.36 9.84
C ALA A 579 12.22 -6.22 9.10
N LEU A 580 12.36 -7.55 9.17
CA LEU A 580 11.40 -8.50 8.60
C LEU A 580 10.04 -8.35 9.26
N PHE A 581 9.96 -8.22 10.58
CA PHE A 581 8.71 -8.01 11.30
C PHE A 581 8.02 -6.71 10.87
N ALA A 582 8.72 -5.57 10.87
CA ALA A 582 8.12 -4.31 10.46
C ALA A 582 7.59 -4.38 9.01
N ALA A 583 8.36 -4.95 8.08
CA ALA A 583 7.93 -5.12 6.69
C ALA A 583 6.79 -6.15 6.52
N ALA A 584 6.79 -7.23 7.30
CA ALA A 584 5.78 -8.30 7.20
C ALA A 584 4.45 -7.90 7.89
N LYS A 585 4.53 -7.18 9.01
CA LYS A 585 3.37 -6.71 9.79
C LYS A 585 2.72 -5.47 9.17
N ARG A 586 3.52 -4.47 8.80
CA ARG A 586 3.05 -3.15 8.38
C ARG A 586 3.44 -2.77 6.96
N GLY A 587 4.12 -3.62 6.19
CA GLY A 587 4.61 -3.24 4.85
C GLY A 587 3.53 -2.94 3.78
N TYR A 588 2.24 -2.97 4.13
CA TYR A 588 1.17 -2.39 3.33
C TYR A 588 0.93 -0.90 3.59
N ASP A 589 1.49 -0.37 4.67
CA ASP A 589 1.48 1.02 5.10
C ASP A 589 2.94 1.46 5.29
N ALA A 590 3.48 2.13 4.27
CA ALA A 590 4.90 2.48 4.23
C ALA A 590 5.31 3.39 5.40
N GLU A 591 4.45 4.32 5.78
CA GLU A 591 4.69 5.26 6.87
C GLU A 591 4.74 4.52 8.20
N ALA A 592 3.74 3.68 8.50
CA ALA A 592 3.72 2.89 9.73
C ALA A 592 4.89 1.91 9.82
N ALA A 593 5.24 1.22 8.73
CA ALA A 593 6.36 0.27 8.71
C ALA A 593 7.71 0.95 8.97
N LEU A 594 7.96 2.08 8.30
CA LEU A 594 9.21 2.84 8.46
C LEU A 594 9.29 3.53 9.82
N ALA A 595 8.18 4.07 10.33
CA ALA A 595 8.13 4.66 11.67
C ALA A 595 8.41 3.63 12.77
N LEU A 596 7.84 2.43 12.66
CA LEU A 596 8.13 1.32 13.57
C LEU A 596 9.62 0.92 13.48
N ALA A 597 10.13 0.73 12.26
CA ALA A 597 11.51 0.29 12.05
C ALA A 597 12.57 1.32 12.44
N ALA A 598 12.28 2.62 12.34
CA ALA A 598 13.17 3.71 12.76
C ALA A 598 13.58 3.58 14.24
N ARG A 599 12.72 2.99 15.08
CA ARG A 599 13.03 2.69 16.49
C ARG A 599 14.19 1.70 16.66
N GLY A 600 14.42 0.84 15.67
CA GLY A 600 15.53 -0.11 15.62
C GLY A 600 16.84 0.45 15.06
N GLY A 601 16.87 1.74 14.69
CA GLY A 601 18.03 2.40 14.10
C GLY A 601 18.12 2.28 12.58
N SER A 602 19.16 2.90 12.00
CA SER A 602 19.29 3.09 10.55
C SER A 602 19.34 1.79 9.74
N VAL A 603 20.00 0.74 10.22
CA VAL A 603 20.07 -0.53 9.50
C VAL A 603 18.71 -1.22 9.44
N THR A 604 17.98 -1.33 10.55
CA THR A 604 16.63 -1.91 10.58
C THR A 604 15.68 -1.12 9.68
N ALA A 605 15.68 0.21 9.80
CA ALA A 605 14.82 1.08 9.02
C ALA A 605 15.14 1.02 7.51
N ALA A 606 16.42 1.04 7.13
CA ALA A 606 16.83 0.95 5.72
C ALA A 606 16.47 -0.40 5.09
N LEU A 607 16.66 -1.52 5.80
CA LEU A 607 16.25 -2.83 5.30
C LEU A 607 14.73 -2.94 5.18
N THR A 608 13.98 -2.42 6.16
CA THR A 608 12.51 -2.35 6.10
C THR A 608 12.07 -1.52 4.90
N GLY A 609 12.64 -0.33 4.76
CA GLY A 609 12.36 0.57 3.65
C GLY A 609 12.67 -0.04 2.29
N ALA A 610 13.76 -0.80 2.16
CA ALA A 610 14.05 -1.52 0.93
C ALA A 610 12.99 -2.56 0.57
N MET A 611 12.54 -3.35 1.54
CA MET A 611 11.50 -4.36 1.31
C MET A 611 10.15 -3.73 0.97
N VAL A 612 9.75 -2.72 1.75
CA VAL A 612 8.50 -1.97 1.54
C VAL A 612 8.52 -1.22 0.21
N GLY A 613 9.60 -0.52 -0.09
CA GLY A 613 9.78 0.21 -1.35
C GLY A 613 9.89 -0.70 -2.56
N ALA A 614 10.51 -1.89 -2.45
CA ALA A 614 10.50 -2.88 -3.53
C ALA A 614 9.08 -3.37 -3.84
N ARG A 615 8.24 -3.49 -2.81
CA ARG A 615 6.86 -3.94 -2.93
C ARG A 615 5.93 -2.85 -3.47
N LEU A 616 5.94 -1.69 -2.85
CA LEU A 616 5.01 -0.58 -3.10
C LEU A 616 5.49 0.38 -4.20
N THR A 617 6.77 0.29 -4.59
CA THR A 617 7.44 1.22 -5.52
C THR A 617 7.44 2.66 -5.00
N VAL A 618 8.04 3.60 -5.76
CA VAL A 618 8.09 5.02 -5.34
C VAL A 618 6.69 5.63 -5.13
N PRO A 619 5.70 5.43 -6.03
CA PRO A 619 4.32 5.91 -5.82
C PRO A 619 3.65 5.48 -4.50
N GLY A 620 4.04 4.35 -3.91
CA GLY A 620 3.48 3.87 -2.65
C GLY A 620 4.24 4.32 -1.40
N LEU A 621 5.29 5.14 -1.54
CA LEU A 621 6.01 5.75 -0.41
C LEU A 621 5.40 7.11 -0.04
N PRO A 622 5.56 7.59 1.21
CA PRO A 622 4.95 8.86 1.64
C PRO A 622 5.48 10.06 0.84
N GLU A 623 4.57 10.76 0.15
CA GLU A 623 4.91 11.87 -0.76
C GLU A 623 5.66 13.01 -0.02
N ALA A 624 5.23 13.34 1.19
CA ALA A 624 5.89 14.35 2.03
C ALA A 624 7.36 14.00 2.32
N TRP A 625 7.68 12.72 2.48
CA TRP A 625 9.05 12.27 2.73
C TRP A 625 9.89 12.25 1.46
N LEU A 626 9.28 11.91 0.31
CA LEU A 626 9.94 12.01 -0.99
C LEU A 626 10.33 13.45 -1.32
N ALA A 627 9.41 14.40 -1.08
CA ALA A 627 9.67 15.83 -1.25
C ALA A 627 10.75 16.35 -0.30
N ALA A 628 10.79 15.85 0.94
CA ALA A 628 11.79 16.23 1.93
C ALA A 628 13.19 15.60 1.68
N TYR A 629 13.30 14.58 0.82
CA TYR A 629 14.55 13.85 0.62
C TYR A 629 15.45 14.48 -0.45
N ALA A 630 16.50 15.18 -0.01
CA ALA A 630 17.41 15.91 -0.89
C ALA A 630 18.21 15.00 -1.86
N GLY A 631 18.40 13.73 -1.51
CA GLY A 631 19.23 12.77 -2.25
C GLY A 631 18.55 12.06 -3.41
N LEU A 632 17.27 12.32 -3.70
CA LEU A 632 16.44 11.48 -4.57
C LEU A 632 17.04 11.24 -5.96
N GLY A 633 17.58 12.30 -6.58
CA GLY A 633 18.22 12.20 -7.90
C GLY A 633 19.51 11.38 -7.93
N VAL A 634 20.26 11.31 -6.82
CA VAL A 634 21.45 10.44 -6.70
C VAL A 634 21.01 8.98 -6.72
N ILE A 635 19.97 8.67 -5.94
CA ILE A 635 19.41 7.33 -5.82
C ILE A 635 18.84 6.85 -7.15
N ASP A 636 18.03 7.70 -7.79
CA ASP A 636 17.48 7.41 -9.10
C ASP A 636 18.55 7.20 -10.16
N ASN A 637 19.58 8.05 -10.18
CA ASN A 637 20.65 7.92 -11.17
C ASN A 637 21.40 6.59 -11.01
N LEU A 638 21.75 6.17 -9.78
CA LEU A 638 22.47 4.91 -9.59
C LEU A 638 21.59 3.68 -9.79
N ALA A 639 20.35 3.69 -9.28
CA ALA A 639 19.40 2.60 -9.49
C ALA A 639 19.08 2.43 -10.99
N GLY A 640 18.93 3.54 -11.71
CA GLY A 640 18.81 3.56 -13.17
C GLY A 640 20.04 3.01 -13.88
N ASP A 641 21.25 3.37 -13.45
CA ASP A 641 22.50 2.82 -14.01
C ASP A 641 22.63 1.30 -13.74
N ALA A 642 22.29 0.84 -12.54
CA ALA A 642 22.29 -0.59 -12.19
C ALA A 642 21.24 -1.37 -13.01
N TYR A 643 20.03 -0.80 -13.12
CA TYR A 643 18.98 -1.35 -13.98
C TYR A 643 19.45 -1.46 -15.42
N TYR A 644 19.97 -0.36 -15.98
CA TYR A 644 20.48 -0.30 -17.33
C TYR A 644 21.56 -1.35 -17.60
N TYR A 645 22.53 -1.45 -16.69
CA TYR A 645 23.65 -2.37 -16.85
C TYR A 645 23.20 -3.84 -16.78
N PHE A 646 22.48 -4.22 -15.73
CA PHE A 646 22.12 -5.63 -15.49
C PHE A 646 20.79 -6.07 -16.10
N ASN A 647 19.99 -5.19 -16.72
CA ASN A 647 18.74 -5.56 -17.41
C ASN A 647 18.78 -5.24 -18.91
N ARG A 648 19.45 -4.16 -19.35
CA ARG A 648 19.62 -3.85 -20.80
C ARG A 648 20.90 -4.44 -21.37
N PHE A 649 22.07 -4.11 -20.83
CA PHE A 649 23.34 -4.68 -21.33
C PHE A 649 23.53 -6.16 -20.97
N GLY A 650 22.72 -6.66 -20.04
CA GLY A 650 22.50 -8.09 -19.83
C GLY A 650 21.87 -8.80 -21.04
N LEU A 651 21.30 -8.06 -22.00
CA LEU A 651 20.88 -8.59 -23.29
C LEU A 651 22.02 -8.35 -24.30
N PRO A 652 22.59 -9.40 -24.93
CA PRO A 652 23.76 -9.29 -25.79
C PRO A 652 23.41 -8.66 -27.17
N ARG A 653 23.01 -7.40 -27.17
CA ARG A 653 22.54 -6.68 -28.37
C ARG A 653 23.54 -5.61 -28.85
N GLU A 654 24.24 -4.93 -27.94
CA GLU A 654 25.03 -3.71 -28.25
C GLU A 654 26.41 -3.68 -27.53
N PRO A 655 27.35 -4.59 -27.84
CA PRO A 655 28.61 -4.74 -27.10
C PRO A 655 29.58 -3.55 -27.23
N GLU A 656 29.45 -2.72 -28.27
CA GLU A 656 30.25 -1.49 -28.40
C GLU A 656 29.74 -0.35 -27.54
N GLU A 657 28.41 -0.16 -27.51
CA GLU A 657 27.78 0.86 -26.66
C GLU A 657 28.05 0.56 -25.19
N ARG A 658 27.94 -0.71 -24.80
CA ARG A 658 28.33 -1.22 -23.48
C ARG A 658 29.75 -0.83 -23.12
N ARG A 659 30.74 -1.19 -23.94
CA ARG A 659 32.15 -0.88 -23.67
C ARG A 659 32.42 0.62 -23.58
N ARG A 660 31.75 1.44 -24.39
CA ARG A 660 31.89 2.92 -24.33
C ARG A 660 31.28 3.48 -23.04
N TRP A 661 30.13 2.96 -22.62
CA TRP A 661 29.48 3.35 -21.38
C TRP A 661 30.33 2.94 -20.18
N GLU A 662 30.80 1.69 -20.12
CA GLU A 662 31.69 1.20 -19.05
C GLU A 662 32.96 2.05 -18.94
N ALA A 663 33.64 2.32 -20.06
CA ALA A 663 34.89 3.08 -20.07
C ALA A 663 34.73 4.53 -19.58
N LYS A 664 33.56 5.13 -19.74
CA LYS A 664 33.30 6.53 -19.33
C LYS A 664 32.60 6.63 -17.98
N ARG A 665 31.51 5.89 -17.80
CA ARG A 665 30.61 5.97 -16.65
C ARG A 665 31.13 5.21 -15.43
N TYR A 666 31.61 3.97 -15.64
CA TYR A 666 32.07 3.07 -14.57
C TYR A 666 33.39 2.38 -14.96
N PRO A 667 34.50 3.14 -15.10
CA PRO A 667 35.76 2.57 -15.52
C PRO A 667 36.24 1.52 -14.50
N ARG A 668 36.70 0.37 -14.99
CA ARG A 668 37.13 -0.75 -14.14
C ARG A 668 38.49 -0.54 -13.45
N GLY A 669 39.18 0.57 -13.73
CA GLY A 669 40.59 0.81 -13.37
C GLY A 669 41.52 0.39 -14.51
N ASP A 670 42.80 0.80 -14.47
CA ASP A 670 43.78 0.43 -15.50
C ASP A 670 43.84 -1.10 -15.66
N GLN A 671 43.37 -1.59 -16.81
CA GLN A 671 43.69 -2.92 -17.33
C GLN A 671 44.97 -2.85 -18.15
#